data_AF-A0A843AXL0-F1
#
_entry.id   AF-A0A843AXL0-F1
#
_cell.length_a   1.000
_cell.length_b   1.000
_cell.length_c   1.000
_cell.angle_alpha   90.00
_cell.angle_beta   90.00
_cell.angle_gamma   90.00
#
_symmetry.space_group_name_H-M   'P 1'
#
loop_
_entity.id
_entity.type
_entity.pdbx_description
1 polymer ?
#
loop_
_entity_poly.entity_id
_entity_poly.type
_entity_poly.pdbx_seq_one_letter_code
_entity_poly.pdbx_strand_id
1 'polypeptide(L)'
;MNCADEILESRKRLDQREFKVEPQEAEGGCGVVGLAASQPVDGRHIMLSLHQMHNRGNGKGGGISAMGLVPEQLGVDRKTLEECYLVQVAYLKDEVRGELEKLIHERYDVASSHQVAVSSDPNLIARLEVRPPTVVRYFCRANKDRLESFVAENKLGGLSVEKAEDEYVYQTSFLINLKYYVNSAMSAFVMSEGRNMLIMKIVGYAEDVISYYKMEDFKANVWIGHQRFPTKGRVWHPGGAHPFMGMDLALVHNGDFANYYAVTEYLGQKGIKPLFLTDTEVSALLFDLLTRVYEYPLEYILEALAPTTERDFYLLPEEKQRVYRAIQSTHLHRSPDGPWFFIISRNDHYHDELQLIGITDTSMLRPQVFALVEGELQLGLIASEKQAIDSVLESLSKVYRTLPLQADMYWNARGGSHTDGGAFIFTLGKEVPRKGKPLTCTNKFGAKITVPGQEFDTAKDAIMAGDLPAVTSSPLADKMLAGELQEGFRAWTEAVAHGSPQELLEAIAALSMPVTSAKEWAKRLTLLSMALDRRYPTSTIRRSRMLTQLNRAIANMARASPRIEFGDTSSLALVDRANYRSIVAPKEGQWALAIDAEGFPMEGDEGVSRLICRAAELGWKKMIVIGAHGQRFFGCGLGPRTNGIDIDVYGSSGDYLASGLDGATITIHGNGQDQLGQIMASGKLVIHGDVGQTFMYGAKGGSTFIRGNAAGRPLINAVGKPRVVINGTCLDYLAESIMAGDPLNGGGFVVLNALGFDAEGHAYDLPEPYPGGNLFSLASGGAIYVRDPMNKVGDDQLNGGRIVELGDKDWTMLLPYLKENEELFGISVKNDLLMKNGSPVRPEEIYKKIEVVPMAKATPAAAELADDEAS
;
A
#
# COMPACT_ATOMS: atom_id res chain seq x y z
N MET A 1 30.37 16.77 27.97
CA MET A 1 29.07 16.17 27.59
C MET A 1 29.17 15.83 26.12
N ASN A 2 28.47 14.80 25.64
CA ASN A 2 28.38 14.58 24.20
C ASN A 2 27.51 15.70 23.60
N CYS A 3 27.70 16.09 22.33
CA CYS A 3 26.91 17.16 21.67
C CYS A 3 25.40 16.88 21.76
N ALA A 4 25.00 15.59 21.72
CA ALA A 4 23.62 15.18 21.94
C ALA A 4 23.07 15.62 23.30
N ASP A 5 23.84 15.48 24.38
CA ASP A 5 23.41 15.91 25.72
C ASP A 5 23.21 17.43 25.78
N GLU A 6 24.09 18.19 25.12
CA GLU A 6 24.02 19.65 25.07
C GLU A 6 22.79 20.14 24.31
N ILE A 7 22.45 19.48 23.19
CA ILE A 7 21.18 19.71 22.47
C ILE A 7 19.99 19.43 23.40
N LEU A 8 19.95 18.28 24.05
CA LEU A 8 18.82 17.90 24.92
C LEU A 8 18.66 18.84 26.12
N GLU A 9 19.76 19.26 26.75
CA GLU A 9 19.73 20.25 27.83
C GLU A 9 19.25 21.62 27.35
N SER A 10 19.61 22.03 26.13
CA SER A 10 19.09 23.27 25.56
C SER A 10 17.57 23.24 25.38
N ARG A 11 17.01 22.11 24.91
CA ARG A 11 15.56 21.93 24.70
C ARG A 11 14.75 21.92 25.98
N LYS A 12 15.28 21.33 27.07
CA LYS A 12 14.61 21.32 28.39
C LYS A 12 14.29 22.72 28.92
N ARG A 13 15.00 23.75 28.46
CA ARG A 13 14.77 25.16 28.87
C ARG A 13 13.66 25.86 28.08
N LEU A 14 13.26 25.32 26.93
CA LEU A 14 12.29 25.96 26.03
C LEU A 14 10.87 25.98 26.59
N ASP A 15 10.49 24.91 27.29
CA ASP A 15 9.14 24.71 27.78
C ASP A 15 9.13 24.18 29.20
N GLN A 16 8.87 25.09 30.16
CA GLN A 16 8.80 24.78 31.58
C GLN A 16 7.41 24.31 32.04
N ARG A 17 6.44 24.11 31.14
CA ARG A 17 5.14 23.52 31.50
C ARG A 17 5.36 22.16 32.15
N GLU A 18 4.60 21.86 33.20
CA GLU A 18 4.54 20.49 33.72
C GLU A 18 4.19 19.55 32.57
N PHE A 19 4.95 18.46 32.45
CA PHE A 19 4.64 17.46 31.45
C PHE A 19 3.38 16.72 31.88
N LYS A 20 2.26 17.04 31.25
CA LYS A 20 0.99 16.34 31.41
C LYS A 20 0.64 15.69 30.09
N VAL A 21 0.41 14.39 30.11
CA VAL A 21 -0.06 13.71 28.91
C VAL A 21 -1.56 13.92 28.81
N GLU A 22 -1.96 14.65 27.78
CA GLU A 22 -3.36 14.95 27.48
C GLU A 22 -3.98 13.81 26.63
N PRO A 23 -5.32 13.66 26.66
CA PRO A 23 -6.01 12.67 25.83
C PRO A 23 -5.70 12.85 24.35
N GLN A 24 -5.29 11.76 23.70
CA GLN A 24 -4.99 11.70 22.27
C GLN A 24 -6.27 11.66 21.41
N GLU A 25 -6.22 12.21 20.20
CA GLU A 25 -7.17 11.86 19.14
C GLU A 25 -6.83 10.49 18.53
N ALA A 26 -7.79 9.57 18.53
CA ALA A 26 -7.62 8.25 17.94
C ALA A 26 -7.88 8.30 16.44
N GLU A 27 -7.11 7.53 15.67
CA GLU A 27 -7.13 7.55 14.21
C GLU A 27 -7.62 6.22 13.58
N GLY A 28 -8.37 6.37 12.49
CA GLY A 28 -9.04 5.30 11.76
C GLY A 28 -8.18 4.73 10.62
N GLY A 29 -8.83 4.14 9.60
CA GLY A 29 -8.15 3.65 8.39
C GLY A 29 -7.86 4.75 7.38
N CYS A 30 -6.94 5.66 7.72
CA CYS A 30 -6.54 6.80 6.88
C CYS A 30 -6.03 6.37 5.48
N GLY A 31 -6.18 7.27 4.51
CA GLY A 31 -5.66 7.07 3.15
C GLY A 31 -4.30 7.75 3.00
N VAL A 32 -3.24 7.00 2.70
CA VAL A 32 -1.90 7.56 2.48
C VAL A 32 -1.37 7.20 1.10
N VAL A 33 -0.66 8.14 0.49
CA VAL A 33 0.05 7.96 -0.79
C VAL A 33 1.38 8.71 -0.77
N GLY A 34 2.41 8.09 -1.31
CA GLY A 34 3.74 8.63 -1.50
C GLY A 34 4.23 8.33 -2.92
N LEU A 35 4.90 9.30 -3.52
CA LEU A 35 5.47 9.22 -4.86
C LEU A 35 6.87 9.82 -4.86
N ALA A 36 7.86 9.09 -5.35
CA ALA A 36 9.19 9.58 -5.67
C ALA A 36 9.44 9.39 -7.17
N ALA A 37 9.80 10.45 -7.87
CA ALA A 37 10.02 10.45 -9.31
C ALA A 37 11.41 10.97 -9.66
N SER A 38 12.06 10.33 -10.63
CA SER A 38 13.39 10.73 -11.10
C SER A 38 13.43 12.15 -11.70
N GLN A 39 12.28 12.67 -12.12
CA GLN A 39 12.10 14.04 -12.58
C GLN A 39 10.95 14.70 -11.80
N PRO A 40 10.97 16.04 -11.61
CA PRO A 40 9.86 16.72 -10.95
C PRO A 40 8.54 16.55 -11.73
N VAL A 41 7.49 16.13 -11.03
CA VAL A 41 6.15 15.93 -11.58
C VAL A 41 5.12 16.85 -10.93
N ASP A 42 4.08 17.18 -11.69
CA ASP A 42 3.00 18.08 -11.31
C ASP A 42 2.13 17.49 -10.17
N GLY A 43 1.68 18.34 -9.24
CA GLY A 43 0.81 17.96 -8.12
C GLY A 43 -0.53 17.35 -8.53
N ARG A 44 -1.05 17.65 -9.74
CA ARG A 44 -2.27 17.01 -10.26
C ARG A 44 -2.18 15.48 -10.35
N HIS A 45 -0.96 14.93 -10.44
CA HIS A 45 -0.78 13.48 -10.58
C HIS A 45 -1.04 12.72 -9.28
N ILE A 46 -0.76 13.31 -8.12
CA ILE A 46 -1.13 12.72 -6.82
C ILE A 46 -2.58 13.05 -6.43
N MET A 47 -3.14 14.15 -6.94
CA MET A 47 -4.52 14.59 -6.68
C MET A 47 -5.57 13.52 -7.03
N LEU A 48 -5.40 12.81 -8.15
CA LEU A 48 -6.35 11.77 -8.56
C LEU A 48 -6.38 10.60 -7.57
N SER A 49 -5.20 10.21 -7.06
CA SER A 49 -5.05 9.19 -6.01
C SER A 49 -5.76 9.59 -4.72
N LEU A 50 -5.63 10.86 -4.34
CA LEU A 50 -6.29 11.40 -3.16
C LEU A 50 -7.82 11.37 -3.27
N HIS A 51 -8.38 11.70 -4.45
CA HIS A 51 -9.81 11.56 -4.71
C HIS A 51 -10.29 10.10 -4.61
N GLN A 52 -9.51 9.15 -5.12
CA GLN A 52 -9.89 7.74 -5.03
C GLN A 52 -9.85 7.22 -3.58
N MET A 53 -9.01 7.81 -2.73
CA MET A 53 -8.94 7.50 -1.30
C MET A 53 -9.85 8.39 -0.44
N HIS A 54 -10.77 9.16 -1.05
CA HIS A 54 -11.69 10.04 -0.30
C HIS A 54 -12.51 9.27 0.74
N ASN A 55 -12.88 8.02 0.45
CA ASN A 55 -13.59 7.12 1.37
C ASN A 55 -12.73 6.66 2.58
N ARG A 56 -11.42 6.88 2.55
CA ARG A 56 -10.50 6.67 3.68
C ARG A 56 -10.27 7.93 4.50
N GLY A 57 -10.98 9.02 4.20
CA GLY A 57 -11.03 10.24 4.98
C GLY A 57 -12.47 10.61 5.37
N ASN A 58 -12.63 11.62 6.21
CA ASN A 58 -13.94 12.17 6.56
C ASN A 58 -13.99 13.71 6.47
N GLY A 59 -13.03 14.31 5.76
CA GLY A 59 -12.92 15.75 5.56
C GLY A 59 -12.49 16.54 6.80
N LYS A 60 -12.06 15.88 7.88
CA LYS A 60 -11.59 16.56 9.10
C LYS A 60 -10.09 16.86 9.12
N GLY A 61 -9.36 16.47 8.09
CA GLY A 61 -7.94 16.80 7.97
C GLY A 61 -7.36 16.21 6.70
N GLY A 62 -6.69 17.05 5.93
CA GLY A 62 -6.04 16.65 4.69
C GLY A 62 -4.81 17.51 4.46
N GLY A 63 -3.79 16.90 3.88
CA GLY A 63 -2.54 17.59 3.61
C GLY A 63 -1.66 16.88 2.60
N ILE A 64 -0.70 17.64 2.12
CA ILE A 64 0.35 17.18 1.22
C ILE A 64 1.72 17.65 1.69
N SER A 65 2.76 16.95 1.28
CA SER A 65 4.14 17.43 1.30
C SER A 65 4.74 17.31 -0.10
N ALA A 66 5.63 18.24 -0.43
CA ALA A 66 6.41 18.23 -1.66
C ALA A 66 7.90 18.45 -1.35
N MET A 67 8.78 17.76 -2.08
CA MET A 67 10.24 17.82 -1.94
C MET A 67 10.94 17.77 -3.29
N GLY A 68 12.14 18.35 -3.40
CA GLY A 68 12.80 18.52 -4.70
C GLY A 68 12.02 19.50 -5.55
N LEU A 69 11.85 20.71 -5.02
CA LEU A 69 11.02 21.78 -5.57
C LEU A 69 11.72 22.44 -6.77
N VAL A 70 10.92 23.15 -7.58
CA VAL A 70 11.42 23.93 -8.71
C VAL A 70 11.59 25.41 -8.30
N PRO A 71 12.81 25.98 -8.34
CA PRO A 71 13.09 27.31 -7.78
C PRO A 71 12.30 28.43 -8.48
N GLU A 72 12.10 28.33 -9.79
CA GLU A 72 11.35 29.33 -10.57
C GLU A 72 9.87 29.41 -10.13
N GLN A 73 9.27 28.28 -9.73
CA GLN A 73 7.89 28.25 -9.22
C GLN A 73 7.75 28.84 -7.80
N LEU A 74 8.88 29.05 -7.12
CA LEU A 74 8.96 29.65 -5.80
C LEU A 74 9.41 31.11 -5.82
N GLY A 75 9.77 31.63 -7.00
CA GLY A 75 10.24 33.01 -7.17
C GLY A 75 11.65 33.24 -6.59
N VAL A 76 12.49 32.22 -6.55
CA VAL A 76 13.87 32.28 -6.04
C VAL A 76 14.84 31.65 -7.04
N ASP A 77 16.14 31.90 -6.86
CA ASP A 77 17.17 31.20 -7.63
C ASP A 77 17.51 29.83 -7.01
N ARG A 78 18.21 28.98 -7.79
CA ARG A 78 18.61 27.63 -7.37
C ARG A 78 19.42 27.65 -6.07
N LYS A 79 20.34 28.61 -5.93
CA LYS A 79 21.19 28.75 -4.74
C LYS A 79 20.35 29.01 -3.49
N THR A 80 19.38 29.92 -3.57
CA THR A 80 18.48 30.25 -2.46
C THR A 80 17.65 29.03 -2.05
N LEU A 81 17.14 28.25 -3.00
CA LEU A 81 16.39 27.02 -2.71
C LEU A 81 17.25 25.94 -2.04
N GLU A 82 18.50 25.77 -2.48
CA GLU A 82 19.42 24.75 -1.98
C GLU A 82 20.04 25.13 -0.62
N GLU A 83 20.33 26.41 -0.39
CA GLU A 83 21.02 26.89 0.81
C GLU A 83 20.07 27.40 1.90
N CYS A 84 18.92 28.02 1.59
CA CYS A 84 18.05 28.57 2.62
C CYS A 84 17.07 27.53 3.19
N TYR A 85 16.73 27.71 4.47
CA TYR A 85 15.54 27.07 5.04
C TYR A 85 14.30 27.73 4.46
N LEU A 86 13.32 26.91 4.09
CA LEU A 86 11.96 27.32 3.76
C LEU A 86 11.10 27.13 5.01
N VAL A 87 10.96 28.19 5.80
CA VAL A 87 10.04 28.22 6.94
C VAL A 87 8.67 28.70 6.46
N GLN A 88 7.64 27.90 6.65
CA GLN A 88 6.27 28.30 6.32
C GLN A 88 5.44 28.56 7.56
N VAL A 89 4.83 29.74 7.62
CA VAL A 89 3.91 30.11 8.70
C VAL A 89 2.49 30.16 8.18
N ALA A 90 1.60 29.47 8.86
CA ALA A 90 0.17 29.49 8.64
C ALA A 90 -0.49 30.45 9.63
N TYR A 91 -1.07 31.53 9.11
CA TYR A 91 -1.81 32.54 9.84
C TYR A 91 -3.31 32.24 9.78
N LEU A 92 -3.91 32.03 10.95
CA LEU A 92 -5.35 31.80 11.10
C LEU A 92 -6.09 33.06 11.52
N LYS A 93 -5.36 33.92 12.25
CA LYS A 93 -5.78 35.23 12.71
C LYS A 93 -4.82 36.25 12.11
N ASP A 94 -5.32 37.16 11.28
CA ASP A 94 -4.48 38.13 10.58
C ASP A 94 -3.83 39.14 11.55
N GLU A 95 -4.44 39.33 12.72
CA GLU A 95 -4.01 40.31 13.73
C GLU A 95 -2.62 40.01 14.31
N VAL A 96 -2.19 38.74 14.31
CA VAL A 96 -0.85 38.36 14.83
C VAL A 96 0.25 38.43 13.78
N ARG A 97 -0.11 38.65 12.50
CA ARG A 97 0.83 38.55 11.38
C ARG A 97 1.98 39.53 11.48
N GLY A 98 1.69 40.82 11.70
CA GLY A 98 2.73 41.84 11.75
C GLY A 98 3.73 41.64 12.90
N GLU A 99 3.27 41.16 14.06
CA GLU A 99 4.15 40.86 15.20
C GLU A 99 5.05 39.65 14.92
N LEU A 100 4.48 38.58 14.35
CA LEU A 100 5.23 37.36 14.04
C LEU A 100 6.22 37.58 12.87
N GLU A 101 5.84 38.33 11.84
CA GLU A 101 6.77 38.71 10.75
C GLU A 101 7.96 39.50 11.29
N LYS A 102 7.73 40.43 12.23
CA LYS A 102 8.82 41.15 12.90
C LYS A 102 9.74 40.18 13.65
N LEU A 103 9.19 39.22 14.38
CA LEU A 103 9.98 38.18 15.06
C LEU A 103 10.81 37.35 14.07
N ILE A 104 10.26 36.98 12.91
CA ILE A 104 10.99 36.25 11.87
C ILE A 104 12.18 37.07 11.38
N HIS A 105 11.98 38.35 11.04
CA HIS A 105 13.05 39.24 10.59
C HIS A 105 14.08 39.58 11.69
N GLU A 106 13.72 39.49 12.96
CA GLU A 106 14.66 39.64 14.08
C GLU A 106 15.52 38.38 14.32
N ARG A 107 15.03 37.21 13.90
CA ARG A 107 15.68 35.90 14.10
C ARG A 107 16.47 35.43 12.89
N TYR A 108 16.07 35.86 11.70
CA TYR A 108 16.57 35.33 10.44
C TYR A 108 16.96 36.44 9.45
N ASP A 109 18.00 36.16 8.67
CA ASP A 109 18.30 36.89 7.45
C ASP A 109 17.41 36.33 6.33
N VAL A 110 16.30 37.02 6.06
CA VAL A 110 15.29 36.58 5.07
C VAL A 110 15.73 37.03 3.67
N ALA A 111 16.12 36.06 2.83
CA ALA A 111 16.49 36.30 1.44
C ALA A 111 15.26 36.61 0.57
N SER A 112 14.14 35.94 0.84
CA SER A 112 12.90 36.14 0.09
C SER A 112 11.68 35.70 0.91
N SER A 113 10.54 36.36 0.70
CA SER A 113 9.28 35.97 1.34
C SER A 113 8.09 36.14 0.42
N HIS A 114 7.20 35.15 0.40
CA HIS A 114 6.04 35.14 -0.50
C HIS A 114 4.80 34.57 0.20
N GLN A 115 3.66 35.26 0.06
CA GLN A 115 2.37 34.69 0.43
C GLN A 115 1.93 33.68 -0.64
N VAL A 116 1.50 32.50 -0.20
CA VAL A 116 1.00 31.45 -1.10
C VAL A 116 -0.29 31.92 -1.76
N ALA A 117 -0.37 31.77 -3.08
CA ALA A 117 -1.58 32.09 -3.83
C ALA A 117 -2.71 31.11 -3.46
N VAL A 118 -3.93 31.63 -3.44
CA VAL A 118 -5.13 30.84 -3.13
C VAL A 118 -6.15 30.90 -4.26
N SER A 119 -7.04 29.92 -4.31
CA SER A 119 -8.17 29.88 -5.22
C SER A 119 -9.23 30.91 -4.83
N SER A 120 -9.87 31.48 -5.84
CA SER A 120 -11.03 32.37 -5.72
C SER A 120 -12.32 31.68 -6.15
N ASP A 121 -12.31 30.36 -6.38
CA ASP A 121 -13.50 29.60 -6.78
C ASP A 121 -14.53 29.56 -5.62
N PRO A 122 -15.72 30.16 -5.79
CA PRO A 122 -16.75 30.17 -4.76
C PRO A 122 -17.23 28.77 -4.36
N ASN A 123 -17.24 27.80 -5.27
CA ASN A 123 -17.72 26.44 -4.99
C ASN A 123 -16.74 25.69 -4.08
N LEU A 124 -15.43 25.82 -4.35
CA LEU A 124 -14.38 25.28 -3.50
C LEU A 124 -14.40 25.91 -2.12
N ILE A 125 -14.56 27.23 -2.03
CA ILE A 125 -14.59 27.93 -0.74
C ILE A 125 -15.84 27.53 0.06
N ALA A 126 -16.99 27.38 -0.59
CA ALA A 126 -18.25 27.04 0.07
C ALA A 126 -18.28 25.61 0.64
N ARG A 127 -17.53 24.66 0.07
CA ARG A 127 -17.47 23.27 0.56
C ARG A 127 -16.55 23.08 1.78
N LEU A 128 -15.66 24.03 2.06
CA LEU A 128 -14.72 23.95 3.19
C LEU A 128 -15.37 24.48 4.47
N GLU A 129 -15.57 23.61 5.45
CA GLU A 129 -16.17 23.98 6.75
C GLU A 129 -15.34 25.01 7.51
N VAL A 130 -14.02 24.96 7.36
CA VAL A 130 -13.06 25.86 8.00
C VAL A 130 -12.28 26.58 6.92
N ARG A 131 -12.18 27.91 7.03
CA ARG A 131 -11.35 28.71 6.12
C ARG A 131 -9.89 28.25 6.23
N PRO A 132 -9.25 27.82 5.12
CA PRO A 132 -7.83 27.49 5.16
C PRO A 132 -6.96 28.69 5.57
N PRO A 133 -5.83 28.46 6.25
CA PRO A 133 -4.98 29.53 6.73
C PRO A 133 -4.29 30.29 5.58
N THR A 134 -4.00 31.56 5.81
CA THR A 134 -3.06 32.30 4.94
C THR A 134 -1.65 31.80 5.22
N VAL A 135 -0.97 31.30 4.19
CA VAL A 135 0.39 30.75 4.34
C VAL A 135 1.41 31.71 3.74
N VAL A 136 2.47 31.99 4.48
CA VAL A 136 3.62 32.78 4.00
C VAL A 136 4.88 31.93 4.09
N ARG A 137 5.67 31.97 3.02
CA ARG A 137 6.95 31.29 2.85
C ARG A 137 8.07 32.27 3.15
N TYR A 138 9.03 31.88 3.98
CA TYR A 138 10.25 32.65 4.24
C TYR A 138 11.45 31.79 3.87
N PHE A 139 12.20 32.21 2.86
CA PHE A 139 13.50 31.65 2.53
C PHE A 139 14.55 32.39 3.36
N CYS A 140 15.13 31.71 4.32
CA CYS A 140 15.98 32.37 5.28
C CYS A 140 17.14 31.52 5.81
N ARG A 141 18.12 32.22 6.39
CA ARG A 141 19.20 31.67 7.21
C ARG A 141 19.12 32.30 8.60
N ALA A 142 19.62 31.61 9.62
CA ALA A 142 19.75 32.21 10.95
C ALA A 142 20.64 33.45 10.87
N ASN A 143 20.19 34.53 11.52
CA ASN A 143 21.03 35.72 11.61
C ASN A 143 22.33 35.36 12.33
N LYS A 144 23.47 35.73 11.74
CA LYS A 144 24.80 35.29 12.20
C LYS A 144 25.04 35.60 13.69
N ASP A 145 24.80 36.84 14.12
CA ASP A 145 25.05 37.26 15.51
C ASP A 145 24.13 36.52 16.49
N ARG A 146 22.89 36.25 16.07
CA ARG A 146 21.92 35.47 16.85
C ARG A 146 22.33 34.00 16.95
N LEU A 147 22.80 33.40 15.87
CA LEU A 147 23.28 32.03 15.86
C LEU A 147 24.52 31.87 16.75
N GLU A 148 25.49 32.79 16.65
CA GLU A 148 26.68 32.78 17.51
C GLU A 148 26.31 32.91 18.99
N SER A 149 25.37 33.81 19.32
CA SER A 149 24.85 33.95 20.69
C SER A 149 24.14 32.69 21.16
N PHE A 150 23.30 32.10 20.32
CA PHE A 150 22.58 30.86 20.60
C PHE A 150 23.54 29.70 20.89
N VAL A 151 24.58 29.54 20.07
CA VAL A 151 25.60 28.51 20.25
C VAL A 151 26.33 28.69 21.58
N ALA A 152 26.71 29.93 21.92
CA ALA A 152 27.40 30.23 23.17
C ALA A 152 26.51 29.96 24.41
N GLU A 153 25.27 30.43 24.41
CA GLU A 153 24.30 30.27 25.51
C GLU A 153 23.91 28.80 25.77
N ASN A 154 23.87 28.01 24.69
CA ASN A 154 23.51 26.58 24.74
C ASN A 154 24.72 25.65 24.79
N LYS A 155 25.94 26.19 24.79
CA LYS A 155 27.20 25.42 24.79
C LYS A 155 27.34 24.47 23.60
N LEU A 156 26.73 24.80 22.46
CA LEU A 156 26.70 23.96 21.26
C LEU A 156 27.95 24.12 20.37
N GLY A 157 29.07 24.59 20.94
CA GLY A 157 30.30 24.87 20.19
C GLY A 157 30.99 23.63 19.60
N GLY A 158 30.56 22.43 19.97
CA GLY A 158 31.01 21.16 19.38
C GLY A 158 30.31 20.79 18.07
N LEU A 159 29.20 21.47 17.71
CA LEU A 159 28.48 21.23 16.45
C LEU A 159 29.12 21.98 15.28
N SER A 160 28.91 21.47 14.05
CA SER A 160 29.14 22.27 12.85
C SER A 160 28.15 23.44 12.82
N VAL A 161 28.51 24.52 12.12
CA VAL A 161 27.66 25.70 11.98
C VAL A 161 26.27 25.31 11.43
N GLU A 162 26.24 24.44 10.43
CA GLU A 162 24.99 23.94 9.82
C GLU A 162 24.12 23.16 10.81
N LYS A 163 24.69 22.25 11.60
CA LYS A 163 23.94 21.49 12.62
C LYS A 163 23.45 22.38 13.76
N ALA A 164 24.26 23.38 14.15
CA ALA A 164 23.84 24.39 15.12
C ALA A 164 22.70 25.25 14.58
N GLU A 165 22.71 25.57 13.28
CA GLU A 165 21.65 26.30 12.61
C GLU A 165 20.37 25.48 12.48
N ASP A 166 20.46 24.19 12.15
CA ASP A 166 19.33 23.25 12.18
C ASP A 166 18.65 23.28 13.56
N GLU A 167 19.43 23.20 14.65
CA GLU A 167 18.88 23.28 16.01
C GLU A 167 18.27 24.66 16.30
N TYR A 168 18.90 25.75 15.85
CA TYR A 168 18.36 27.10 16.02
C TYR A 168 17.01 27.27 15.32
N VAL A 169 16.87 26.79 14.08
CA VAL A 169 15.62 26.83 13.30
C VAL A 169 14.54 26.02 14.03
N TYR A 170 14.86 24.77 14.41
CA TYR A 170 13.94 23.90 15.15
C TYR A 170 13.41 24.56 16.45
N GLN A 171 14.31 25.10 17.28
CA GLN A 171 13.91 25.73 18.54
C GLN A 171 13.11 27.02 18.30
N THR A 172 13.46 27.78 17.26
CA THR A 172 12.70 28.99 16.90
C THR A 172 11.29 28.64 16.45
N SER A 173 11.11 27.63 15.59
CA SER A 173 9.80 27.15 15.16
C SER A 173 8.98 26.59 16.32
N PHE A 174 9.61 25.83 17.22
CA PHE A 174 8.98 25.34 18.44
C PHE A 174 8.47 26.50 19.31
N LEU A 175 9.28 27.53 19.55
CA LEU A 175 8.89 28.70 20.34
C LEU A 175 7.78 29.52 19.68
N ILE A 176 7.79 29.65 18.35
CA ILE A 176 6.69 30.28 17.59
C ILE A 176 5.40 29.49 17.80
N ASN A 177 5.44 28.16 17.66
CA ASN A 177 4.27 27.30 17.88
C ASN A 177 3.79 27.37 19.32
N LEU A 178 4.70 27.33 20.30
CA LEU A 178 4.35 27.45 21.71
C LEU A 178 3.63 28.78 21.99
N LYS A 179 4.15 29.89 21.47
CA LYS A 179 3.57 31.23 21.67
C LYS A 179 2.23 31.39 20.94
N TYR A 180 2.19 31.10 19.64
CA TYR A 180 1.05 31.46 18.78
C TYR A 180 0.02 30.34 18.61
N TYR A 181 0.43 29.07 18.71
CA TYR A 181 -0.49 27.95 18.61
C TYR A 181 -1.08 27.60 19.98
N VAL A 182 -0.21 27.23 20.92
CA VAL A 182 -0.61 26.73 22.24
C VAL A 182 -1.14 27.86 23.13
N ASN A 183 -0.38 28.96 23.26
CA ASN A 183 -0.67 30.00 24.25
C ASN A 183 -1.55 31.16 23.73
N SER A 184 -1.85 31.21 22.42
CA SER A 184 -2.58 32.32 21.79
C SER A 184 -3.83 31.86 21.02
N ALA A 185 -4.52 30.86 21.58
CA ALA A 185 -5.77 30.31 21.02
C ALA A 185 -5.65 30.00 19.52
N MET A 186 -4.58 29.29 19.15
CA MET A 186 -4.31 28.80 17.79
C MET A 186 -4.34 29.92 16.75
N SER A 187 -3.62 31.03 16.96
CA SER A 187 -3.64 32.19 16.06
C SER A 187 -2.74 32.01 14.83
N ALA A 188 -1.61 31.32 14.99
CA ALA A 188 -0.68 30.98 13.91
C ALA A 188 0.20 29.79 14.32
N PHE A 189 0.81 29.11 13.35
CA PHE A 189 1.80 28.07 13.58
C PHE A 189 2.76 27.92 12.39
N VAL A 190 3.97 27.45 12.65
CA VAL A 190 4.91 26.96 11.65
C VAL A 190 4.40 25.64 11.11
N MET A 191 4.03 25.65 9.82
CA MET A 191 3.43 24.53 9.09
C MET A 191 4.50 23.58 8.52
N SER A 192 5.64 24.12 8.12
CA SER A 192 6.80 23.35 7.66
C SER A 192 8.10 24.10 7.97
N GLU A 193 9.16 23.35 8.21
CA GLU A 193 10.52 23.84 8.30
C GLU A 193 11.48 22.84 7.62
N GLY A 194 12.47 23.35 6.91
CA GLY A 194 13.46 22.52 6.21
C GLY A 194 13.89 23.15 4.89
N ARG A 195 14.82 22.50 4.21
CA ARG A 195 15.38 22.92 2.92
C ARG A 195 14.70 22.15 1.80
N ASN A 196 14.46 22.82 0.67
CA ASN A 196 13.94 22.19 -0.54
C ASN A 196 12.68 21.30 -0.32
N MET A 197 11.83 21.69 0.63
CA MET A 197 10.62 20.96 1.00
C MET A 197 9.51 21.91 1.48
N LEU A 198 8.26 21.45 1.39
CA LEU A 198 7.11 22.14 1.96
C LEU A 198 6.05 21.15 2.48
N ILE A 199 5.18 21.64 3.36
CA ILE A 199 3.96 20.96 3.82
C ILE A 199 2.81 21.95 3.68
N MET A 200 1.67 21.48 3.19
CA MET A 200 0.42 22.25 3.12
C MET A 200 -0.70 21.40 3.70
N LYS A 201 -1.52 21.97 4.59
CA LYS A 201 -2.60 21.24 5.25
C LYS A 201 -3.80 22.11 5.58
N ILE A 202 -4.99 21.51 5.54
CA ILE A 202 -6.27 22.15 5.83
C ILE A 202 -7.19 21.24 6.65
N VAL A 203 -8.30 21.79 7.15
CA VAL A 203 -9.46 20.99 7.56
C VAL A 203 -10.34 20.80 6.32
N GLY A 204 -10.25 19.61 5.73
CA GLY A 204 -10.82 19.25 4.44
C GLY A 204 -10.15 17.97 3.95
N TYR A 205 -10.28 17.67 2.67
CA TYR A 205 -9.58 16.55 2.04
C TYR A 205 -8.22 16.98 1.47
N ALA A 206 -7.32 16.04 1.21
CA ALA A 206 -5.99 16.34 0.70
C ALA A 206 -6.02 17.00 -0.70
N GLU A 207 -6.96 16.59 -1.56
CA GLU A 207 -7.17 17.22 -2.87
C GLU A 207 -7.63 18.68 -2.77
N ASP A 208 -8.33 19.05 -1.69
CA ASP A 208 -8.72 20.44 -1.45
C ASP A 208 -7.51 21.33 -1.23
N VAL A 209 -6.42 20.78 -0.65
CA VAL A 209 -5.17 21.52 -0.46
C VAL A 209 -4.56 21.89 -1.80
N ILE A 210 -4.54 20.92 -2.73
CA ILE A 210 -3.99 21.11 -4.07
C ILE A 210 -4.79 22.19 -4.79
N SER A 211 -6.13 22.09 -4.79
CA SER A 211 -6.97 23.08 -5.47
C SER A 211 -7.04 24.44 -4.79
N TYR A 212 -7.05 24.48 -3.46
CA TYR A 212 -7.12 25.74 -2.73
C TYR A 212 -5.83 26.53 -2.85
N TYR A 213 -4.65 25.87 -2.77
CA TYR A 213 -3.35 26.53 -2.89
C TYR A 213 -2.75 26.49 -4.30
N LYS A 214 -3.56 26.16 -5.32
CA LYS A 214 -3.17 26.16 -6.74
C LYS A 214 -1.91 25.35 -7.05
N MET A 215 -1.87 24.12 -6.54
CA MET A 215 -0.71 23.24 -6.64
C MET A 215 -0.83 22.18 -7.75
N GLU A 216 -1.87 22.23 -8.59
CA GLU A 216 -2.06 21.28 -9.69
C GLU A 216 -0.87 21.22 -10.64
N ASP A 217 -0.25 22.38 -10.90
CA ASP A 217 0.89 22.54 -11.81
C ASP A 217 2.21 22.75 -11.06
N PHE A 218 2.18 22.73 -9.72
CA PHE A 218 3.37 22.83 -8.90
C PHE A 218 4.16 21.52 -9.03
N LYS A 219 5.47 21.61 -9.24
CA LYS A 219 6.33 20.45 -9.50
C LYS A 219 7.21 20.10 -8.31
N ALA A 220 7.34 18.80 -8.07
CA ALA A 220 8.28 18.25 -7.10
C ALA A 220 8.71 16.83 -7.48
N ASN A 221 9.89 16.42 -7.01
CA ASN A 221 10.38 15.05 -7.16
C ASN A 221 9.67 14.07 -6.22
N VAL A 222 9.41 14.49 -4.98
CA VAL A 222 8.77 13.65 -3.96
C VAL A 222 7.48 14.30 -3.51
N TRP A 223 6.41 13.54 -3.47
CA TRP A 223 5.10 13.93 -2.99
C TRP A 223 4.59 12.95 -1.93
N ILE A 224 3.93 13.48 -0.91
CA ILE A 224 3.13 12.70 0.04
C ILE A 224 1.75 13.34 0.13
N GLY A 225 0.71 12.53 0.22
CA GLY A 225 -0.65 12.96 0.50
C GLY A 225 -1.31 12.09 1.58
N HIS A 226 -2.16 12.71 2.40
CA HIS A 226 -2.84 12.04 3.52
C HIS A 226 -4.29 12.52 3.67
N GLN A 227 -5.21 11.56 3.71
CA GLN A 227 -6.60 11.71 4.09
C GLN A 227 -6.78 11.24 5.52
N ARG A 228 -7.15 12.13 6.44
CA ARG A 228 -7.34 11.79 7.86
C ARG A 228 -8.76 11.31 8.15
N PHE A 229 -8.86 10.30 8.99
CA PHE A 229 -10.11 9.79 9.55
C PHE A 229 -10.01 9.69 11.08
N PRO A 230 -10.28 10.76 11.85
CA PRO A 230 -10.36 10.65 13.31
C PRO A 230 -11.54 9.77 13.74
N THR A 231 -11.29 8.83 14.65
CA THR A 231 -12.33 8.01 15.31
C THR A 231 -12.73 8.59 16.68
N LYS A 232 -11.89 9.44 17.27
CA LYS A 232 -12.18 10.24 18.48
C LYS A 232 -11.57 11.64 18.35
N GLY A 233 -12.28 12.66 18.84
CA GLY A 233 -11.87 14.05 18.74
C GLY A 233 -12.46 14.76 17.53
N ARG A 234 -12.58 16.09 17.60
CA ARG A 234 -12.98 16.93 16.46
C ARG A 234 -11.75 17.73 16.06
N VAL A 235 -11.18 17.43 14.89
CA VAL A 235 -10.30 18.41 14.25
C VAL A 235 -11.17 19.52 13.67
N TRP A 236 -11.13 20.66 14.35
CA TRP A 236 -11.66 21.93 13.87
C TRP A 236 -10.53 22.87 13.44
N HIS A 237 -9.28 22.41 13.41
CA HIS A 237 -8.11 23.25 13.23
C HIS A 237 -7.03 22.61 12.33
N PRO A 238 -6.50 23.31 11.31
CA PRO A 238 -5.55 22.73 10.35
C PRO A 238 -4.20 22.35 10.97
N GLY A 239 -3.86 22.86 12.15
CA GLY A 239 -2.67 22.44 12.90
C GLY A 239 -2.64 20.93 13.21
N GLY A 240 -3.80 20.33 13.48
CA GLY A 240 -3.94 18.88 13.75
C GLY A 240 -4.07 18.00 12.51
N ALA A 241 -4.08 18.58 11.30
CA ALA A 241 -4.05 17.82 10.06
C ALA A 241 -2.62 17.34 9.75
N HIS A 242 -2.50 16.26 8.97
CA HIS A 242 -1.23 15.68 8.55
C HIS A 242 -0.90 16.15 7.14
N PRO A 243 0.38 16.15 6.70
CA PRO A 243 1.60 15.66 7.37
C PRO A 243 2.08 16.46 8.60
N PHE A 244 2.94 15.85 9.41
CA PHE A 244 3.73 16.51 10.46
C PHE A 244 5.22 16.59 10.09
N MET A 245 5.90 17.60 10.63
CA MET A 245 7.29 17.90 10.32
C MET A 245 8.26 17.45 11.41
N GLY A 246 9.47 17.12 10.99
CA GLY A 246 10.72 17.31 11.73
C GLY A 246 11.67 18.16 10.86
N MET A 247 12.92 18.35 11.26
CA MET A 247 13.85 19.11 10.43
C MET A 247 14.11 18.36 9.11
N ASP A 248 13.88 19.02 7.97
CA ASP A 248 14.03 18.46 6.62
C ASP A 248 13.21 17.19 6.33
N LEU A 249 12.13 16.95 7.09
CA LEU A 249 11.28 15.77 6.91
C LEU A 249 9.80 16.08 7.06
N ALA A 250 8.97 15.34 6.32
CA ALA A 250 7.53 15.26 6.54
C ALA A 250 7.12 13.80 6.71
N LEU A 251 6.25 13.54 7.70
CA LEU A 251 5.76 12.21 8.04
C LEU A 251 4.23 12.19 8.01
N VAL A 252 3.69 11.16 7.38
CA VAL A 252 2.28 10.79 7.50
C VAL A 252 2.16 9.40 8.09
N HIS A 253 1.05 9.19 8.77
CA HIS A 253 0.73 7.99 9.52
C HIS A 253 -0.67 7.52 9.13
N ASN A 254 -0.79 6.23 8.83
CA ASN A 254 -2.06 5.53 8.78
C ASN A 254 -2.10 4.57 9.97
N GLY A 255 -2.76 4.96 11.06
CA GLY A 255 -2.71 4.15 12.26
C GLY A 255 -3.16 4.82 13.54
N ASP A 256 -3.01 4.12 14.66
CA ASP A 256 -3.16 4.67 16.01
C ASP A 256 -2.16 3.98 16.94
N PHE A 257 -1.50 4.74 17.80
CA PHE A 257 -0.52 4.19 18.75
C PHE A 257 -1.20 3.58 19.98
N ALA A 258 -0.94 2.31 20.25
CA ALA A 258 -1.34 1.67 21.51
C ALA A 258 -0.56 2.23 22.72
N ASN A 259 0.66 2.74 22.49
CA ASN A 259 1.59 3.20 23.53
C ASN A 259 1.93 4.70 23.43
N TYR A 260 1.05 5.53 22.85
CA TYR A 260 1.25 6.98 22.68
C TYR A 260 1.82 7.69 23.92
N TYR A 261 1.26 7.40 25.09
CA TYR A 261 1.66 8.00 26.36
C TYR A 261 3.14 7.73 26.69
N ALA A 262 3.59 6.49 26.52
CA ALA A 262 4.97 6.08 26.82
C ALA A 262 5.98 6.73 25.86
N VAL A 263 5.65 6.80 24.57
CA VAL A 263 6.51 7.47 23.57
C VAL A 263 6.59 8.97 23.85
N THR A 264 5.46 9.59 24.19
CA THR A 264 5.37 11.02 24.53
C THR A 264 6.17 11.34 25.80
N GLU A 265 6.03 10.53 26.86
CA GLU A 265 6.80 10.66 28.10
C GLU A 265 8.30 10.55 27.84
N TYR A 266 8.70 9.59 26.99
CA TYR A 266 10.09 9.44 26.60
C TYR A 266 10.63 10.70 25.91
N LEU A 267 9.91 11.25 24.93
CA LEU A 267 10.29 12.53 24.31
C LEU A 267 10.35 13.67 25.33
N GLY A 268 9.39 13.71 26.27
CA GLY A 268 9.34 14.70 27.35
C GLY A 268 10.59 14.69 28.23
N GLN A 269 11.10 13.51 28.58
CA GLN A 269 12.37 13.35 29.31
C GLN A 269 13.59 13.89 28.53
N LYS A 270 13.48 13.95 27.21
CA LYS A 270 14.46 14.53 26.28
C LYS A 270 14.20 16.01 25.99
N GLY A 271 13.27 16.66 26.69
CA GLY A 271 12.94 18.07 26.49
C GLY A 271 12.15 18.34 25.21
N ILE A 272 11.59 17.29 24.58
CA ILE A 272 10.81 17.38 23.35
C ILE A 272 9.34 17.16 23.71
N LYS A 273 8.49 18.18 23.54
CA LYS A 273 7.08 18.13 23.94
C LYS A 273 6.18 18.34 22.72
N PRO A 274 5.28 17.39 22.40
CA PRO A 274 4.28 17.59 21.34
C PRO A 274 3.39 18.80 21.63
N LEU A 275 3.03 19.56 20.59
CA LEU A 275 2.21 20.77 20.67
C LEU A 275 0.84 20.60 20.00
N PHE A 276 0.70 19.63 19.09
CA PHE A 276 -0.50 19.35 18.31
C PHE A 276 -1.23 18.07 18.76
N LEU A 277 -0.64 17.28 19.66
CA LEU A 277 -1.27 16.16 20.38
C LEU A 277 -1.75 15.02 19.48
N THR A 278 -0.94 14.68 18.49
CA THR A 278 -1.17 13.51 17.61
C THR A 278 -0.01 12.53 17.72
N ASP A 279 -0.28 11.24 17.52
CA ASP A 279 0.76 10.21 17.38
C ASP A 279 1.71 10.47 16.21
N THR A 280 1.23 11.15 15.18
CA THR A 280 1.96 11.46 13.96
C THR A 280 3.00 12.54 14.21
N GLU A 281 2.66 13.56 15.01
CA GLU A 281 3.64 14.53 15.53
C GLU A 281 4.70 13.83 16.38
N VAL A 282 4.26 12.97 17.31
CA VAL A 282 5.16 12.19 18.17
C VAL A 282 6.12 11.34 17.33
N SER A 283 5.64 10.73 16.25
CA SER A 283 6.44 9.92 15.32
C SER A 283 7.47 10.76 14.58
N ALA A 284 7.09 11.93 14.06
CA ALA A 284 7.99 12.84 13.38
C ALA A 284 9.11 13.34 14.32
N LEU A 285 8.76 13.69 15.55
CA LEU A 285 9.69 14.13 16.60
C LEU A 285 10.62 13.00 17.06
N LEU A 286 10.12 11.76 17.15
CA LEU A 286 10.93 10.60 17.47
C LEU A 286 11.93 10.30 16.34
N PHE A 287 11.49 10.36 15.08
CA PHE A 287 12.39 10.20 13.93
C PHE A 287 13.47 11.31 13.90
N ASP A 288 13.10 12.58 14.13
CA ASP A 288 14.04 13.71 14.23
C ASP A 288 15.07 13.50 15.36
N LEU A 289 14.63 13.07 16.54
CA LEU A 289 15.51 12.75 17.67
C LEU A 289 16.54 11.68 17.29
N LEU A 290 16.09 10.57 16.72
CA LEU A 290 16.96 9.45 16.34
C LEU A 290 17.94 9.83 15.22
N THR A 291 17.49 10.63 14.25
CA THR A 291 18.31 10.99 13.09
C THR A 291 19.28 12.14 13.37
N ARG A 292 18.85 13.22 14.03
CA ARG A 292 19.62 14.48 14.10
C ARG A 292 20.34 14.67 15.41
N VAL A 293 19.76 14.18 16.50
CA VAL A 293 20.35 14.34 17.84
C VAL A 293 21.23 13.14 18.20
N TYR A 294 20.74 11.93 17.93
CA TYR A 294 21.52 10.71 18.18
C TYR A 294 22.35 10.24 16.98
N GLU A 295 22.10 10.79 15.79
CA GLU A 295 22.88 10.50 14.58
C GLU A 295 22.96 9.00 14.26
N TYR A 296 21.86 8.27 14.52
CA TYR A 296 21.81 6.85 14.19
C TYR A 296 21.81 6.66 12.66
N PRO A 297 22.55 5.67 12.13
CA PRO A 297 22.35 5.19 10.78
C PRO A 297 20.88 4.82 10.53
N LEU A 298 20.40 5.01 9.30
CA LEU A 298 18.98 4.79 8.98
C LEU A 298 18.49 3.39 9.36
N GLU A 299 19.28 2.34 9.12
CA GLU A 299 18.96 0.97 9.58
C GLU A 299 18.60 0.92 11.07
N TYR A 300 19.35 1.63 11.91
CA TYR A 300 19.19 1.61 13.37
C TYR A 300 18.04 2.49 13.83
N ILE A 301 17.72 3.55 13.08
CA ILE A 301 16.47 4.31 13.26
C ILE A 301 15.28 3.39 12.98
N LEU A 302 15.31 2.68 11.86
CA LEU A 302 14.26 1.73 11.47
C LEU A 302 14.13 0.61 12.49
N GLU A 303 15.23 0.08 13.03
CA GLU A 303 15.21 -0.90 14.12
C GLU A 303 14.63 -0.33 15.43
N ALA A 304 14.92 0.93 15.76
CA ALA A 304 14.36 1.56 16.94
C ALA A 304 12.85 1.84 16.82
N LEU A 305 12.33 1.98 15.60
CA LEU A 305 10.90 2.23 15.34
C LEU A 305 10.09 0.94 15.14
N ALA A 306 10.58 0.04 14.28
CA ALA A 306 10.01 -1.27 13.97
C ALA A 306 11.05 -2.37 14.29
N PRO A 307 11.13 -2.80 15.56
CA PRO A 307 12.16 -3.73 16.01
C PRO A 307 11.98 -5.11 15.39
N THR A 308 13.10 -5.78 15.08
CA THR A 308 13.12 -7.18 14.68
C THR A 308 13.09 -8.06 15.93
N THR A 309 11.97 -8.74 16.18
CA THR A 309 11.73 -9.49 17.43
C THR A 309 11.74 -11.00 17.24
N GLU A 310 11.74 -11.73 18.35
CA GLU A 310 11.49 -13.17 18.41
C GLU A 310 12.31 -14.00 17.41
N ARG A 311 11.67 -14.88 16.63
CA ARG A 311 12.31 -15.76 15.65
C ARG A 311 13.18 -14.97 14.67
N ASP A 312 12.66 -13.87 14.15
CA ASP A 312 13.37 -13.04 13.19
C ASP A 312 14.68 -12.48 13.76
N PHE A 313 14.69 -12.11 15.03
CA PHE A 313 15.92 -11.66 15.69
C PHE A 313 17.01 -12.74 15.67
N TYR A 314 16.65 -14.00 15.94
CA TYR A 314 17.62 -15.10 15.97
C TYR A 314 18.12 -15.53 14.59
N LEU A 315 17.39 -15.21 13.53
CA LEU A 315 17.79 -15.46 12.14
C LEU A 315 18.77 -14.40 11.59
N LEU A 316 18.92 -13.27 12.28
CA LEU A 316 19.91 -12.27 11.93
C LEU A 316 21.35 -12.77 12.17
N PRO A 317 22.35 -12.28 11.41
CA PRO A 317 23.76 -12.47 11.73
C PRO A 317 24.11 -12.01 13.15
N GLU A 318 25.02 -12.70 13.84
CA GLU A 318 25.41 -12.42 15.23
C GLU A 318 25.83 -10.96 15.49
N GLU A 319 26.51 -10.34 14.51
CA GLU A 319 26.90 -8.93 14.59
C GLU A 319 25.68 -8.01 14.68
N LYS A 320 24.66 -8.24 13.84
CA LYS A 320 23.41 -7.48 13.89
C LYS A 320 22.67 -7.75 15.19
N GLN A 321 22.59 -8.99 15.65
CA GLN A 321 21.96 -9.33 16.93
C GLN A 321 22.58 -8.52 18.08
N ARG A 322 23.92 -8.40 18.13
CA ARG A 322 24.60 -7.63 19.18
C ARG A 322 24.17 -6.16 19.18
N VAL A 323 24.17 -5.52 18.02
CA VAL A 323 23.81 -4.09 17.89
C VAL A 323 22.32 -3.88 18.14
N TYR A 324 21.47 -4.72 17.55
CA TYR A 324 20.02 -4.64 17.71
C TYR A 324 19.60 -4.86 19.15
N ARG A 325 20.25 -5.77 19.89
CA ARG A 325 20.01 -5.94 21.33
C ARG A 325 20.26 -4.66 22.11
N ALA A 326 21.32 -3.90 21.78
CA ALA A 326 21.60 -2.62 22.43
C ALA A 326 20.59 -1.53 22.04
N ILE A 327 20.13 -1.52 20.78
CA ILE A 327 19.08 -0.62 20.32
C ILE A 327 17.77 -0.95 21.06
N GLN A 328 17.32 -2.20 21.01
CA GLN A 328 16.08 -2.67 21.62
C GLN A 328 16.10 -2.48 23.14
N SER A 329 17.20 -2.79 23.84
CA SER A 329 17.28 -2.55 25.30
C SER A 329 17.07 -1.09 25.68
N THR A 330 17.38 -0.17 24.76
CA THR A 330 17.22 1.26 24.97
C THR A 330 15.84 1.73 24.49
N HIS A 331 15.36 1.24 23.34
CA HIS A 331 14.24 1.83 22.60
C HIS A 331 12.95 1.00 22.60
N LEU A 332 12.96 -0.30 22.89
CA LEU A 332 11.80 -1.18 22.68
C LEU A 332 10.50 -0.67 23.35
N HIS A 333 10.58 -0.20 24.60
CA HIS A 333 9.41 0.34 25.33
C HIS A 333 8.91 1.70 24.81
N ARG A 334 9.67 2.37 23.94
CA ARG A 334 9.31 3.64 23.28
C ARG A 334 9.24 3.54 21.76
N SER A 335 9.38 2.34 21.20
CA SER A 335 9.08 2.06 19.80
C SER A 335 7.57 2.20 19.59
N PRO A 336 7.10 2.82 18.49
CA PRO A 336 5.70 2.82 18.12
C PRO A 336 5.07 1.41 18.18
N ASP A 337 3.98 1.27 18.93
CA ASP A 337 3.23 0.02 19.06
C ASP A 337 1.75 0.23 18.70
N GLY A 338 1.04 -0.85 18.38
CA GLY A 338 -0.30 -0.81 17.82
C GLY A 338 -0.30 -0.68 16.30
N PRO A 339 -1.46 -0.40 15.70
CA PRO A 339 -1.60 -0.48 14.24
C PRO A 339 -1.10 0.78 13.54
N TRP A 340 0.05 0.74 12.87
CA TRP A 340 0.61 1.90 12.18
C TRP A 340 1.35 1.59 10.87
N PHE A 341 1.27 2.52 9.92
CA PHE A 341 2.08 2.55 8.71
C PHE A 341 2.56 3.98 8.45
N PHE A 342 3.87 4.18 8.28
CA PHE A 342 4.47 5.49 8.00
C PHE A 342 4.88 5.63 6.54
N ILE A 343 4.64 6.82 6.00
CA ILE A 343 5.32 7.31 4.80
C ILE A 343 6.06 8.60 5.18
N ILE A 344 7.36 8.64 4.90
CA ILE A 344 8.25 9.74 5.28
C ILE A 344 8.92 10.27 4.01
N SER A 345 8.85 11.59 3.78
CA SER A 345 9.71 12.27 2.83
C SER A 345 10.83 12.95 3.61
N ARG A 346 12.07 12.74 3.19
CA ARG A 346 13.25 13.30 3.85
C ARG A 346 14.19 13.91 2.81
N ASN A 347 14.63 15.14 3.08
CA ASN A 347 15.74 15.74 2.35
C ASN A 347 17.02 15.48 3.18
N ASP A 348 17.79 14.47 2.79
CA ASP A 348 19.06 14.17 3.43
C ASP A 348 20.14 15.12 2.91
N HIS A 349 20.08 16.37 3.38
CA HIS A 349 20.90 17.48 2.90
C HIS A 349 22.41 17.15 2.93
N TYR A 350 22.87 16.46 3.98
CA TYR A 350 24.28 16.14 4.16
C TYR A 350 24.82 15.10 3.16
N HIS A 351 23.93 14.33 2.51
CA HIS A 351 24.27 13.36 1.46
C HIS A 351 23.78 13.78 0.06
N ASP A 352 23.07 14.91 -0.06
CA ASP A 352 22.46 15.39 -1.31
C ASP A 352 21.50 14.36 -1.93
N GLU A 353 20.65 13.78 -1.06
CA GLU A 353 19.66 12.77 -1.42
C GLU A 353 18.24 13.21 -1.01
N LEU A 354 17.25 12.86 -1.83
CA LEU A 354 15.84 12.93 -1.44
C LEU A 354 15.33 11.50 -1.25
N GLN A 355 14.61 11.25 -0.16
CA GLN A 355 14.14 9.92 0.19
C GLN A 355 12.63 9.90 0.38
N LEU A 356 12.00 8.85 -0.11
CA LEU A 356 10.65 8.44 0.26
C LEU A 356 10.77 7.08 0.98
N ILE A 357 10.34 7.02 2.23
CA ILE A 357 10.53 5.86 3.11
C ILE A 357 9.16 5.34 3.54
N GLY A 358 8.90 4.04 3.36
CA GLY A 358 7.73 3.38 3.95
C GLY A 358 8.17 2.42 5.05
N ILE A 359 7.46 2.44 6.19
CA ILE A 359 7.76 1.60 7.35
C ILE A 359 6.44 1.02 7.87
N THR A 360 6.37 -0.30 8.01
CA THR A 360 5.18 -0.98 8.56
C THR A 360 5.41 -1.44 10.00
N ASP A 361 4.34 -1.44 10.79
CA ASP A 361 4.35 -2.02 12.14
C ASP A 361 4.69 -3.52 12.13
N THR A 362 5.26 -4.01 13.24
CA THR A 362 5.72 -5.40 13.41
C THR A 362 4.59 -6.42 13.35
N SER A 363 3.35 -6.01 13.61
CA SER A 363 2.16 -6.87 13.62
C SER A 363 1.35 -6.82 12.32
N MET A 364 1.82 -6.05 11.32
CA MET A 364 1.20 -5.84 10.02
C MET A 364 -0.27 -5.43 10.08
N LEU A 365 -0.64 -4.54 11.00
CA LEU A 365 -2.04 -4.23 11.29
C LEU A 365 -2.65 -3.18 10.35
N ARG A 366 -1.83 -2.54 9.49
CA ARG A 366 -2.28 -1.55 8.52
C ARG A 366 -1.93 -1.95 7.09
N PRO A 367 -2.79 -1.61 6.14
CA PRO A 367 -2.54 -1.95 4.76
C PRO A 367 -1.50 -1.03 4.15
N GLN A 368 -0.67 -1.62 3.31
CA GLN A 368 0.41 -0.96 2.59
C GLN A 368 0.67 -1.70 1.31
N VAL A 369 0.94 -0.96 0.25
CA VAL A 369 1.38 -1.47 -1.04
C VAL A 369 2.55 -0.62 -1.49
N PHE A 370 3.65 -1.27 -1.83
CA PHE A 370 4.81 -0.66 -2.45
C PHE A 370 4.81 -0.98 -3.94
N ALA A 371 5.33 -0.08 -4.77
CA ALA A 371 5.47 -0.31 -6.20
C ALA A 371 6.71 0.35 -6.80
N LEU A 372 7.21 -0.27 -7.87
CA LEU A 372 8.34 0.21 -8.67
C LEU A 372 7.98 0.28 -10.14
N VAL A 373 8.39 1.38 -10.78
CA VAL A 373 8.27 1.59 -12.22
C VAL A 373 9.63 1.95 -12.77
N GLU A 374 10.06 1.19 -13.77
CA GLU A 374 11.30 1.43 -14.50
C GLU A 374 11.05 2.13 -15.84
N GLY A 375 12.09 2.71 -16.43
CA GLY A 375 12.01 3.38 -17.74
C GLY A 375 12.58 4.80 -17.71
N GLU A 376 12.14 5.65 -18.64
CA GLU A 376 12.62 7.03 -18.77
C GLU A 376 12.30 7.89 -17.54
N LEU A 377 11.10 7.68 -16.97
CA LEU A 377 10.70 8.22 -15.68
C LEU A 377 10.62 7.05 -14.70
N GLN A 378 11.56 6.99 -13.77
CA GLN A 378 11.56 5.99 -12.71
C GLN A 378 10.67 6.48 -11.57
N LEU A 379 9.83 5.58 -11.04
CA LEU A 379 8.90 5.90 -9.96
C LEU A 379 9.02 4.90 -8.81
N GLY A 380 9.13 5.42 -7.59
CA GLY A 380 8.87 4.71 -6.35
C GLY A 380 7.53 5.15 -5.78
N LEU A 381 6.64 4.21 -5.51
CA LEU A 381 5.27 4.50 -5.08
C LEU A 381 4.93 3.71 -3.83
N ILE A 382 4.22 4.37 -2.90
CA ILE A 382 3.79 3.79 -1.64
C ILE A 382 2.34 4.22 -1.41
N ALA A 383 1.41 3.32 -1.08
CA ALA A 383 0.05 3.71 -0.75
C ALA A 383 -0.64 2.73 0.20
N SER A 384 -1.78 3.12 0.76
CA SER A 384 -2.66 2.21 1.53
C SER A 384 -3.25 1.11 0.63
N GLU A 385 -3.53 1.41 -0.64
CA GLU A 385 -4.16 0.46 -1.58
C GLU A 385 -3.57 0.58 -2.99
N LYS A 386 -3.60 -0.53 -3.75
CA LYS A 386 -3.03 -0.59 -5.11
C LYS A 386 -3.66 0.41 -6.09
N GLN A 387 -4.99 0.62 -6.08
CA GLN A 387 -5.63 1.52 -7.05
C GLN A 387 -5.17 2.98 -6.89
N ALA A 388 -4.80 3.38 -5.66
CA ALA A 388 -4.26 4.69 -5.39
C ALA A 388 -2.96 4.90 -6.20
N ILE A 389 -2.11 3.87 -6.29
CA ILE A 389 -0.91 3.86 -7.14
C ILE A 389 -1.29 3.87 -8.62
N ASP A 390 -2.23 3.00 -9.05
CA ASP A 390 -2.65 2.90 -10.44
C ASP A 390 -3.18 4.23 -10.99
N SER A 391 -3.91 5.00 -10.18
CA SER A 391 -4.42 6.32 -10.57
C SER A 391 -3.32 7.36 -10.81
N VAL A 392 -2.22 7.30 -10.04
CA VAL A 392 -1.05 8.15 -10.28
C VAL A 392 -0.43 7.80 -11.63
N LEU A 393 -0.29 6.49 -11.92
CA LEU A 393 0.25 6.00 -13.19
C LEU A 393 -0.65 6.37 -14.37
N GLU A 394 -1.97 6.26 -14.22
CA GLU A 394 -2.93 6.67 -15.24
C GLU A 394 -2.78 8.16 -15.54
N SER A 395 -2.72 9.00 -14.51
CA SER A 395 -2.53 10.45 -14.66
C SER A 395 -1.21 10.80 -15.33
N LEU A 396 -0.10 10.17 -14.90
CA LEU A 396 1.22 10.41 -15.48
C LEU A 396 1.35 9.91 -16.92
N SER A 397 0.72 8.77 -17.27
CA SER A 397 0.79 8.18 -18.61
C SER A 397 0.24 9.09 -19.71
N LYS A 398 -0.66 10.01 -19.34
CA LYS A 398 -1.23 11.03 -20.25
C LYS A 398 -0.17 12.04 -20.68
N VAL A 399 0.88 12.24 -19.87
CA VAL A 399 2.01 13.14 -20.13
C VAL A 399 3.22 12.35 -20.63
N TYR A 400 3.55 11.25 -19.96
CA TYR A 400 4.68 10.38 -20.26
C TYR A 400 4.17 9.07 -20.88
N ARG A 401 4.05 9.04 -22.22
CA ARG A 401 3.52 7.86 -22.93
C ARG A 401 4.31 6.57 -22.65
N THR A 402 5.60 6.70 -22.33
CA THR A 402 6.50 5.60 -21.97
C THR A 402 6.27 5.04 -20.56
N LEU A 403 5.31 5.59 -19.80
CA LEU A 403 4.84 4.96 -18.56
C LEU A 403 3.70 3.96 -18.79
N PRO A 404 3.74 2.78 -18.14
CA PRO A 404 2.63 1.83 -18.11
C PRO A 404 1.49 2.32 -17.19
N LEU A 405 0.28 1.78 -17.39
CA LEU A 405 -0.88 2.04 -16.52
C LEU A 405 -0.86 1.24 -15.21
N GLN A 406 0.07 0.28 -15.11
CA GLN A 406 0.31 -0.53 -13.93
C GLN A 406 1.81 -0.59 -13.70
N ALA A 407 2.24 -0.61 -12.44
CA ALA A 407 3.64 -0.72 -12.07
C ALA A 407 4.23 -2.07 -12.50
N ASP A 408 5.55 -2.12 -12.62
CA ASP A 408 6.23 -3.36 -13.00
C ASP A 408 6.25 -4.37 -11.87
N MET A 409 6.25 -3.86 -10.64
CA MET A 409 6.24 -4.66 -9.44
C MET A 409 5.37 -3.99 -8.39
N TYR A 410 4.57 -4.80 -7.71
CA TYR A 410 3.83 -4.45 -6.51
C TYR A 410 4.19 -5.48 -5.43
N TRP A 411 4.30 -5.05 -4.18
CA TRP A 411 4.49 -5.97 -3.06
C TRP A 411 3.97 -5.39 -1.74
N ASN A 412 3.78 -6.27 -0.76
CA ASN A 412 3.51 -5.92 0.63
C ASN A 412 4.75 -6.25 1.49
N ALA A 413 4.98 -5.45 2.53
CA ALA A 413 6.02 -5.63 3.53
C ALA A 413 5.57 -6.45 4.75
N ARG A 414 6.51 -7.15 5.42
CA ARG A 414 6.32 -7.72 6.78
C ARG A 414 7.19 -6.97 7.78
N GLY A 415 6.56 -6.31 8.76
CA GLY A 415 7.26 -5.49 9.75
C GLY A 415 8.23 -6.31 10.59
N GLY A 416 9.41 -5.75 10.87
CA GLY A 416 10.39 -6.40 11.73
C GLY A 416 11.03 -7.67 11.15
N SER A 417 10.75 -8.04 9.89
CA SER A 417 11.31 -9.25 9.25
C SER A 417 12.84 -9.27 9.24
N HIS A 418 13.46 -10.43 9.40
CA HIS A 418 14.91 -10.61 9.24
C HIS A 418 15.39 -10.50 7.78
N THR A 419 14.48 -10.54 6.80
CA THR A 419 14.79 -10.49 5.36
C THR A 419 14.87 -9.07 4.80
N ASP A 420 13.92 -8.20 5.19
CA ASP A 420 13.80 -6.83 4.68
C ASP A 420 13.46 -5.78 5.76
N GLY A 421 13.15 -6.21 6.99
CA GLY A 421 12.77 -5.34 8.09
C GLY A 421 11.40 -4.68 7.97
N GLY A 422 10.65 -4.95 6.90
CA GLY A 422 9.37 -4.30 6.60
C GLY A 422 9.49 -2.82 6.26
N ALA A 423 10.67 -2.37 5.83
CA ALA A 423 10.92 -0.98 5.47
C ALA A 423 11.62 -0.87 4.13
N PHE A 424 11.16 0.06 3.29
CA PHE A 424 11.68 0.29 1.95
C PHE A 424 11.96 1.78 1.72
N ILE A 425 13.14 2.06 1.18
CA ILE A 425 13.70 3.40 0.99
C ILE A 425 13.87 3.63 -0.51
N PHE A 426 13.12 4.58 -1.07
CA PHE A 426 13.31 5.08 -2.43
C PHE A 426 14.18 6.34 -2.37
N THR A 427 15.43 6.20 -2.77
CA THR A 427 16.42 7.27 -2.76
C THR A 427 16.59 7.84 -4.16
N LEU A 428 16.44 9.16 -4.28
CA LEU A 428 16.78 9.96 -5.44
C LEU A 428 18.16 10.59 -5.23
N GLY A 429 19.13 10.17 -6.03
CA GLY A 429 20.50 10.65 -5.94
C GLY A 429 20.72 12.05 -6.54
N LYS A 430 21.99 12.33 -6.85
CA LYS A 430 22.40 13.58 -7.50
C LYS A 430 21.79 13.71 -8.89
N GLU A 431 21.43 14.94 -9.25
CA GLU A 431 20.86 15.22 -10.56
C GLU A 431 21.87 14.93 -11.67
N VAL A 432 21.47 14.11 -12.64
CA VAL A 432 22.24 13.80 -13.85
C VAL A 432 21.66 14.62 -15.01
N PRO A 433 22.47 15.42 -15.72
CA PRO A 433 21.98 16.24 -16.82
C PRO A 433 21.14 15.45 -17.83
N ARG A 434 19.94 15.96 -18.14
CA ARG A 434 18.94 15.34 -19.05
C ARG A 434 18.33 14.01 -18.60
N LYS A 435 18.80 13.39 -17.52
CA LYS A 435 18.27 12.13 -16.98
C LYS A 435 17.54 12.28 -15.65
N GLY A 436 17.62 13.45 -15.01
CA GLY A 436 17.04 13.70 -13.70
C GLY A 436 17.84 13.03 -12.58
N LYS A 437 17.22 12.85 -11.43
CA LYS A 437 17.79 12.18 -10.26
C LYS A 437 17.57 10.66 -10.38
N PRO A 438 18.62 9.81 -10.43
CA PRO A 438 18.44 8.36 -10.51
C PRO A 438 17.73 7.85 -9.25
N LEU A 439 16.76 6.96 -9.43
CA LEU A 439 15.99 6.36 -8.34
C LEU A 439 16.55 4.97 -8.01
N THR A 440 16.80 4.72 -6.73
CA THR A 440 17.16 3.39 -6.21
C THR A 440 16.24 3.00 -5.07
N CYS A 441 15.81 1.74 -5.02
CA CYS A 441 15.05 1.19 -3.89
C CYS A 441 15.90 0.21 -3.08
N THR A 442 15.92 0.37 -1.76
CA THR A 442 16.58 -0.57 -0.83
C THR A 442 15.66 -0.94 0.31
N ASN A 443 15.89 -2.10 0.94
CA ASN A 443 15.24 -2.47 2.19
C ASN A 443 16.00 -1.95 3.43
N LYS A 444 15.52 -2.25 4.64
CA LYS A 444 16.15 -1.86 5.92
C LYS A 444 17.65 -2.18 6.00
N PHE A 445 18.08 -3.29 5.39
CA PHE A 445 19.46 -3.78 5.44
C PHE A 445 20.33 -3.27 4.27
N GLY A 446 19.80 -2.37 3.44
CA GLY A 446 20.50 -1.81 2.27
C GLY A 446 20.50 -2.73 1.04
N ALA A 447 19.79 -3.87 1.08
CA ALA A 447 19.69 -4.74 -0.08
C ALA A 447 18.81 -4.09 -1.14
N LYS A 448 19.26 -4.08 -2.40
CA LYS A 448 18.54 -3.45 -3.50
C LYS A 448 17.30 -4.25 -3.87
N ILE A 449 16.22 -3.52 -4.10
CA ILE A 449 14.97 -4.07 -4.64
C ILE A 449 14.90 -3.69 -6.12
N THR A 450 14.82 -4.69 -6.98
CA THR A 450 14.81 -4.53 -8.44
C THR A 450 13.63 -5.28 -9.03
N VAL A 451 13.10 -4.78 -10.15
CA VAL A 451 12.09 -5.50 -10.92
C VAL A 451 12.71 -6.78 -11.49
N PRO A 452 12.16 -7.98 -11.23
CA PRO A 452 12.68 -9.22 -11.81
C PRO A 452 12.64 -9.19 -13.34
N GLY A 453 13.74 -9.60 -13.99
CA GLY A 453 13.80 -9.72 -15.46
C GLY A 453 13.87 -8.38 -16.22
N GLN A 454 14.52 -7.35 -15.63
CA GLN A 454 14.52 -5.95 -16.07
C GLN A 454 15.07 -5.65 -17.49
N GLU A 455 15.50 -6.64 -18.27
CA GLU A 455 15.96 -6.40 -19.64
C GLU A 455 14.78 -6.37 -20.62
N PHE A 456 14.12 -5.21 -20.74
CA PHE A 456 13.15 -4.95 -21.80
C PHE A 456 13.73 -4.07 -22.91
N ASP A 457 13.29 -4.32 -24.14
CA ASP A 457 13.69 -3.54 -25.31
C ASP A 457 12.83 -2.27 -25.39
N THR A 458 13.46 -1.10 -25.25
CA THR A 458 12.77 0.20 -25.24
C THR A 458 12.04 0.50 -26.56
N ALA A 459 12.54 -0.01 -27.70
CA ALA A 459 11.86 0.18 -28.99
C ALA A 459 10.59 -0.68 -29.06
N LYS A 460 10.63 -1.91 -28.56
CA LYS A 460 9.43 -2.76 -28.46
C LYS A 460 8.44 -2.21 -27.44
N ASP A 461 8.91 -1.71 -26.30
CA ASP A 461 8.07 -1.06 -25.28
C ASP A 461 7.32 0.15 -25.86
N ALA A 462 8.01 0.97 -26.65
CA ALA A 462 7.40 2.12 -27.31
C ALA A 462 6.29 1.73 -28.30
N ILE A 463 6.45 0.62 -29.04
CA ILE A 463 5.38 0.08 -29.91
C ILE A 463 4.20 -0.39 -29.06
N MET A 464 4.47 -1.17 -27.99
CA MET A 464 3.44 -1.66 -27.07
C MET A 464 2.73 -0.54 -26.28
N ALA A 465 3.30 0.65 -26.19
CA ALA A 465 2.68 1.82 -25.58
C ALA A 465 1.60 2.47 -26.49
N GLY A 466 1.58 2.13 -27.79
CA GLY A 466 0.62 2.63 -28.75
C GLY A 466 -0.83 2.18 -28.49
N ASP A 467 -1.75 2.75 -29.26
CA ASP A 467 -3.15 2.32 -29.27
C ASP A 467 -3.29 0.97 -30.00
N LEU A 468 -4.35 0.23 -29.67
CA LEU A 468 -4.68 -1.00 -30.39
C LEU A 468 -5.00 -0.66 -31.86
N PRO A 469 -4.42 -1.37 -32.84
CA PRO A 469 -4.66 -1.09 -34.25
C PRO A 469 -6.10 -1.41 -34.65
N ALA A 470 -6.62 -0.70 -35.64
CA ALA A 470 -7.95 -0.93 -36.18
C ALA A 470 -7.97 -2.10 -37.18
N VAL A 471 -7.75 -3.32 -36.68
CA VAL A 471 -7.79 -4.57 -37.48
C VAL A 471 -8.93 -5.47 -37.01
N THR A 472 -9.56 -6.14 -37.97
CA THR A 472 -10.68 -7.06 -37.72
C THR A 472 -10.26 -8.53 -37.67
N SER A 473 -9.07 -8.86 -38.18
CA SER A 473 -8.48 -10.18 -38.12
C SER A 473 -6.96 -10.08 -37.99
N SER A 474 -6.35 -11.16 -37.52
CA SER A 474 -4.90 -11.32 -37.44
C SER A 474 -4.61 -12.83 -37.56
N PRO A 475 -3.55 -13.24 -38.29
CA PRO A 475 -3.18 -14.64 -38.40
C PRO A 475 -3.03 -15.33 -37.03
N LEU A 476 -2.51 -14.61 -36.03
CA LEU A 476 -2.37 -15.11 -34.67
C LEU A 476 -3.73 -15.26 -33.98
N ALA A 477 -4.61 -14.25 -34.05
CA ALA A 477 -5.94 -14.34 -33.48
C ALA A 477 -6.76 -15.49 -34.10
N ASP A 478 -6.67 -15.67 -35.42
CA ASP A 478 -7.33 -16.77 -36.13
C ASP A 478 -6.81 -18.13 -35.67
N LYS A 479 -5.48 -18.27 -35.51
CA LYS A 479 -4.85 -19.48 -34.94
C LYS A 479 -5.33 -19.73 -33.51
N MET A 480 -5.44 -18.69 -32.69
CA MET A 480 -5.94 -18.80 -31.30
C MET A 480 -7.40 -19.24 -31.23
N LEU A 481 -8.24 -18.78 -32.17
CA LEU A 481 -9.66 -19.09 -32.20
C LEU A 481 -9.98 -20.43 -32.88
N ALA A 482 -9.08 -20.99 -33.69
CA ALA A 482 -9.32 -22.24 -34.42
C ALA A 482 -9.35 -23.50 -33.52
N GLY A 483 -8.47 -23.56 -32.52
CA GLY A 483 -8.29 -24.74 -31.66
C GLY A 483 -9.05 -24.70 -30.33
N GLU A 484 -8.74 -25.64 -29.43
CA GLU A 484 -9.20 -25.61 -28.04
C GLU A 484 -8.53 -24.46 -27.26
N LEU A 485 -9.10 -24.06 -26.11
CA LEU A 485 -8.58 -22.92 -25.31
C LEU A 485 -7.09 -23.05 -25.00
N GLN A 486 -6.62 -24.24 -24.64
CA GLN A 486 -5.21 -24.50 -24.33
C GLN A 486 -4.31 -24.44 -25.58
N GLU A 487 -4.82 -24.83 -26.76
CA GLU A 487 -4.08 -24.69 -28.02
C GLU A 487 -3.95 -23.22 -28.41
N GLY A 488 -5.04 -22.45 -28.25
CA GLY A 488 -5.01 -21.02 -28.50
C GLY A 488 -4.08 -20.27 -27.55
N PHE A 489 -4.10 -20.62 -26.27
CA PHE A 489 -3.15 -20.04 -25.31
C PHE A 489 -1.69 -20.42 -25.61
N ARG A 490 -1.41 -21.65 -26.04
CA ARG A 490 -0.05 -22.02 -26.51
C ARG A 490 0.39 -21.18 -27.71
N ALA A 491 -0.49 -20.99 -28.69
CA ALA A 491 -0.19 -20.14 -29.85
C ALA A 491 0.14 -18.69 -29.43
N TRP A 492 -0.56 -18.15 -28.44
CA TRP A 492 -0.23 -16.86 -27.84
C TRP A 492 1.16 -16.85 -27.22
N THR A 493 1.48 -17.81 -26.36
CA THR A 493 2.80 -17.86 -25.69
C THR A 493 3.96 -18.03 -26.67
N GLU A 494 3.79 -18.81 -27.74
CA GLU A 494 4.77 -18.94 -28.84
C GLU A 494 5.01 -17.59 -29.53
N ALA A 495 3.93 -16.85 -29.82
CA ALA A 495 4.02 -15.54 -30.46
C ALA A 495 4.63 -14.47 -29.55
N VAL A 496 4.40 -14.52 -28.23
CA VAL A 496 5.07 -13.60 -27.30
C VAL A 496 6.58 -13.87 -27.25
N ALA A 497 6.99 -15.14 -27.33
CA ALA A 497 8.39 -15.51 -27.31
C ALA A 497 9.16 -15.12 -28.59
N HIS A 498 8.52 -15.19 -29.76
CA HIS A 498 9.20 -15.11 -31.06
C HIS A 498 8.63 -14.08 -32.05
N GLY A 499 7.42 -13.58 -31.81
CA GLY A 499 6.71 -12.65 -32.69
C GLY A 499 7.12 -11.20 -32.49
N SER A 500 6.53 -10.33 -33.32
CA SER A 500 6.73 -8.88 -33.21
C SER A 500 5.70 -8.23 -32.28
N PRO A 501 6.03 -7.11 -31.59
CA PRO A 501 5.03 -6.37 -30.80
C PRO A 501 3.79 -5.97 -31.61
N GLN A 502 3.98 -5.65 -32.90
CA GLN A 502 2.89 -5.27 -33.80
C GLN A 502 1.91 -6.43 -34.03
N GLU A 503 2.43 -7.64 -34.28
CA GLU A 503 1.61 -8.85 -34.45
C GLU A 503 0.78 -9.16 -33.19
N LEU A 504 1.35 -8.94 -32.01
CA LEU A 504 0.66 -9.12 -30.73
C LEU A 504 -0.47 -8.08 -30.56
N LEU A 505 -0.20 -6.80 -30.85
CA LEU A 505 -1.23 -5.75 -30.81
C LEU A 505 -2.37 -6.02 -31.80
N GLU A 506 -2.05 -6.49 -33.00
CA GLU A 506 -3.04 -6.89 -34.00
C GLU A 506 -3.89 -8.07 -33.54
N ALA A 507 -3.28 -9.06 -32.89
CA ALA A 507 -4.01 -10.19 -32.33
C ALA A 507 -4.92 -9.78 -31.18
N ILE A 508 -4.43 -8.94 -30.26
CA ILE A 508 -5.23 -8.39 -29.15
C ILE A 508 -6.42 -7.60 -29.72
N ALA A 509 -6.18 -6.72 -30.70
CA ALA A 509 -7.22 -5.94 -31.36
C ALA A 509 -8.27 -6.83 -32.03
N ALA A 510 -7.84 -7.80 -32.84
CA ALA A 510 -8.73 -8.73 -33.53
C ALA A 510 -9.55 -9.58 -32.56
N LEU A 511 -8.99 -10.00 -31.42
CA LEU A 511 -9.70 -10.73 -30.37
C LEU A 511 -10.77 -9.87 -29.68
N SER A 512 -10.53 -8.56 -29.52
CA SER A 512 -11.44 -7.61 -28.89
C SER A 512 -12.60 -7.13 -29.76
N MET A 513 -12.68 -7.60 -31.01
CA MET A 513 -13.72 -7.18 -31.94
C MET A 513 -15.12 -7.57 -31.47
N PRO A 514 -16.14 -6.72 -31.67
CA PRO A 514 -17.52 -7.02 -31.31
C PRO A 514 -18.01 -8.28 -32.03
N VAL A 515 -18.62 -9.18 -31.26
CA VAL A 515 -19.27 -10.39 -31.77
C VAL A 515 -20.63 -10.56 -31.13
N THR A 516 -21.59 -11.11 -31.87
CA THR A 516 -22.97 -11.30 -31.40
C THR A 516 -23.18 -12.67 -30.73
N SER A 517 -22.36 -13.67 -31.07
CA SER A 517 -22.43 -15.03 -30.54
C SER A 517 -21.90 -15.11 -29.12
N ALA A 518 -22.74 -15.55 -28.16
CA ALA A 518 -22.35 -15.76 -26.77
C ALA A 518 -21.16 -16.73 -26.65
N LYS A 519 -21.17 -17.81 -27.44
CA LYS A 519 -20.12 -18.83 -27.43
C LYS A 519 -18.78 -18.25 -27.89
N GLU A 520 -18.81 -17.45 -28.96
CA GLU A 520 -17.60 -16.83 -29.48
C GLU A 520 -17.07 -15.76 -28.53
N TRP A 521 -17.97 -14.95 -27.96
CA TRP A 521 -17.61 -13.93 -26.99
C TRP A 521 -16.96 -14.55 -25.75
N ALA A 522 -17.56 -15.61 -25.18
CA ALA A 522 -17.01 -16.33 -24.04
C ALA A 522 -15.62 -16.93 -24.35
N LYS A 523 -15.42 -17.46 -25.57
CA LYS A 523 -14.11 -17.98 -26.00
C LYS A 523 -13.06 -16.88 -26.09
N ARG A 524 -13.39 -15.75 -26.71
CA ARG A 524 -12.50 -14.58 -26.84
C ARG A 524 -12.13 -13.99 -25.48
N LEU A 525 -13.12 -13.80 -24.59
CA LEU A 525 -12.86 -13.35 -23.22
C LEU A 525 -11.92 -14.33 -22.51
N THR A 526 -12.23 -15.62 -22.54
CA THR A 526 -11.41 -16.63 -21.85
C THR A 526 -9.96 -16.63 -22.35
N LEU A 527 -9.73 -16.53 -23.66
CA LEU A 527 -8.36 -16.44 -24.21
C LEU A 527 -7.64 -15.16 -23.78
N LEU A 528 -8.31 -14.01 -23.79
CA LEU A 528 -7.76 -12.74 -23.31
C LEU A 528 -7.44 -12.80 -21.80
N SER A 529 -8.33 -13.39 -20.99
CA SER A 529 -8.12 -13.57 -19.55
C SER A 529 -7.00 -14.57 -19.25
N MET A 530 -6.88 -15.67 -20.00
CA MET A 530 -5.73 -16.57 -19.89
C MET A 530 -4.42 -15.84 -20.20
N ALA A 531 -4.38 -15.01 -21.24
CA ALA A 531 -3.23 -14.17 -21.56
C ALA A 531 -2.94 -13.12 -20.47
N LEU A 532 -3.97 -12.60 -19.80
CA LEU A 532 -3.82 -11.62 -18.72
C LEU A 532 -3.28 -12.27 -17.43
N ASP A 533 -3.86 -13.41 -17.04
CA ASP A 533 -3.72 -13.99 -15.71
C ASP A 533 -2.56 -14.97 -15.59
N ARG A 534 -2.27 -15.76 -16.64
CA ARG A 534 -1.24 -16.79 -16.59
C ARG A 534 0.16 -16.16 -16.60
N ARG A 535 1.11 -16.88 -15.99
CA ARG A 535 2.53 -16.57 -16.05
C ARG A 535 3.15 -17.35 -17.22
N TYR A 536 3.95 -16.65 -18.01
CA TYR A 536 4.64 -17.14 -19.21
C TYR A 536 5.75 -16.15 -19.57
N PRO A 537 6.78 -16.55 -20.33
CA PRO A 537 7.87 -15.67 -20.71
C PRO A 537 7.37 -14.52 -21.55
N THR A 538 7.72 -13.28 -21.20
CA THR A 538 7.40 -12.09 -22.01
C THR A 538 8.54 -11.67 -22.94
N SER A 539 9.64 -12.44 -22.98
CA SER A 539 10.84 -12.11 -23.76
C SER A 539 11.31 -10.69 -23.42
N THR A 540 11.63 -9.87 -24.41
CA THR A 540 12.02 -8.46 -24.21
C THR A 540 10.85 -7.47 -24.13
N ILE A 541 9.61 -7.97 -24.06
CA ILE A 541 8.41 -7.13 -23.88
C ILE A 541 8.12 -6.99 -22.38
N ARG A 542 7.97 -5.74 -21.95
CA ARG A 542 7.62 -5.40 -20.58
C ARG A 542 6.24 -5.93 -20.22
N ARG A 543 6.13 -6.76 -19.16
CA ARG A 543 4.86 -7.39 -18.76
C ARG A 543 3.76 -6.38 -18.46
N SER A 544 4.06 -5.30 -17.75
CA SER A 544 3.08 -4.25 -17.41
C SER A 544 2.44 -3.61 -18.67
N ARG A 545 3.15 -3.54 -19.80
CA ARG A 545 2.58 -3.14 -21.10
C ARG A 545 1.61 -4.16 -21.66
N MET A 546 2.00 -5.43 -21.64
CA MET A 546 1.13 -6.52 -22.10
C MET A 546 -0.20 -6.51 -21.32
N LEU A 547 -0.12 -6.44 -19.99
CA LEU A 547 -1.30 -6.40 -19.11
C LEU A 547 -2.16 -5.17 -19.38
N THR A 548 -1.54 -4.02 -19.68
CA THR A 548 -2.27 -2.80 -20.06
C THR A 548 -3.10 -3.02 -21.33
N GLN A 549 -2.50 -3.57 -22.38
CA GLN A 549 -3.19 -3.77 -23.67
C GLN A 549 -4.29 -4.84 -23.58
N LEU A 550 -4.04 -5.92 -22.84
CA LEU A 550 -5.05 -6.97 -22.61
C LEU A 550 -6.26 -6.44 -21.82
N ASN A 551 -6.05 -5.66 -20.76
CA ASN A 551 -7.14 -5.03 -20.02
C ASN A 551 -7.93 -4.05 -20.90
N ARG A 552 -7.25 -3.23 -21.71
CA ARG A 552 -7.90 -2.34 -22.69
C ARG A 552 -8.76 -3.11 -23.67
N ALA A 553 -8.26 -4.23 -24.19
CA ALA A 553 -8.98 -5.09 -25.12
C ALA A 553 -10.27 -5.66 -24.52
N ILE A 554 -10.19 -6.18 -23.29
CA ILE A 554 -11.35 -6.72 -22.56
C ILE A 554 -12.38 -5.61 -22.30
N ALA A 555 -11.94 -4.44 -21.84
CA ALA A 555 -12.82 -3.30 -21.62
C ALA A 555 -13.49 -2.82 -22.92
N ASN A 556 -12.74 -2.70 -24.02
CA ASN A 556 -13.27 -2.30 -25.33
C ASN A 556 -14.31 -3.30 -25.84
N MET A 557 -14.03 -4.60 -25.71
CA MET A 557 -14.94 -5.67 -26.13
C MET A 557 -16.27 -5.62 -25.36
N ALA A 558 -16.24 -5.35 -24.06
CA ALA A 558 -17.43 -5.18 -23.24
C ALA A 558 -18.15 -3.84 -23.53
N ARG A 559 -17.43 -2.73 -23.67
CA ARG A 559 -17.99 -1.39 -23.99
C ARG A 559 -18.64 -1.30 -25.37
N ALA A 560 -18.21 -2.16 -26.30
CA ALA A 560 -18.85 -2.25 -27.61
C ALA A 560 -20.19 -3.01 -27.58
N SER A 561 -20.55 -3.64 -26.45
CA SER A 561 -21.85 -4.29 -26.30
C SER A 561 -22.97 -3.24 -26.22
N PRO A 562 -24.17 -3.53 -26.76
CA PRO A 562 -25.30 -2.63 -26.68
C PRO A 562 -25.69 -2.30 -25.24
N ARG A 563 -25.98 -1.04 -24.97
CA ARG A 563 -26.51 -0.61 -23.67
C ARG A 563 -27.89 -1.23 -23.41
N ILE A 564 -28.16 -1.56 -22.14
CA ILE A 564 -29.36 -2.31 -21.72
C ILE A 564 -30.68 -1.64 -22.14
N GLU A 565 -30.75 -0.32 -22.17
CA GLU A 565 -31.95 0.45 -22.50
C GLU A 565 -32.33 0.41 -23.99
N PHE A 566 -31.39 0.08 -24.88
CA PHE A 566 -31.66 -0.01 -26.31
C PHE A 566 -32.23 -1.37 -26.75
N GLY A 567 -32.41 -2.29 -25.81
CA GLY A 567 -33.29 -3.44 -25.94
C GLY A 567 -32.94 -4.43 -27.05
N ASP A 568 -31.65 -4.61 -27.34
CA ASP A 568 -31.10 -5.43 -28.43
C ASP A 568 -31.26 -6.96 -28.22
N THR A 569 -31.10 -7.73 -29.31
CA THR A 569 -31.01 -9.21 -29.37
C THR A 569 -29.58 -9.73 -29.14
N SER A 570 -28.63 -8.85 -28.85
CA SER A 570 -27.25 -9.21 -28.49
C SER A 570 -27.20 -10.17 -27.31
N SER A 571 -26.24 -11.08 -27.32
CA SER A 571 -25.96 -12.00 -26.21
C SER A 571 -25.40 -11.31 -24.96
N LEU A 572 -24.93 -10.07 -25.09
CA LEU A 572 -24.50 -9.24 -23.97
C LEU A 572 -25.25 -7.91 -23.94
N ALA A 573 -25.44 -7.41 -22.72
CA ALA A 573 -25.89 -6.06 -22.46
C ALA A 573 -24.87 -5.31 -21.60
N LEU A 574 -24.75 -4.00 -21.85
CA LEU A 574 -23.88 -3.11 -21.10
C LEU A 574 -24.69 -2.21 -20.16
N VAL A 575 -24.23 -2.12 -18.92
CA VAL A 575 -24.63 -1.11 -17.95
C VAL A 575 -23.43 -0.27 -17.52
N ASP A 576 -23.62 1.03 -17.46
CA ASP A 576 -22.65 2.02 -16.99
C ASP A 576 -23.34 3.04 -16.05
N ARG A 577 -22.57 4.03 -15.58
CA ARG A 577 -23.08 5.05 -14.66
C ARG A 577 -24.25 5.86 -15.22
N ALA A 578 -24.35 6.03 -16.53
CA ALA A 578 -25.41 6.84 -17.14
C ALA A 578 -26.75 6.09 -17.21
N ASN A 579 -26.74 4.75 -17.28
CA ASN A 579 -27.94 3.96 -17.54
C ASN A 579 -28.27 2.90 -16.48
N TYR A 580 -27.53 2.78 -15.38
CA TYR A 580 -27.71 1.71 -14.38
C TYR A 580 -29.11 1.58 -13.79
N ARG A 581 -29.88 2.68 -13.77
CA ARG A 581 -31.28 2.67 -13.30
C ARG A 581 -32.24 1.98 -14.27
N SER A 582 -31.82 1.76 -15.52
CA SER A 582 -32.58 1.11 -16.58
C SER A 582 -32.36 -0.42 -16.62
N ILE A 583 -31.62 -0.99 -15.67
CA ILE A 583 -31.38 -2.43 -15.62
C ILE A 583 -32.68 -3.23 -15.52
N VAL A 584 -32.81 -4.24 -16.37
CA VAL A 584 -33.95 -5.16 -16.45
C VAL A 584 -33.48 -6.62 -16.41
N ALA A 585 -34.43 -7.55 -16.30
CA ALA A 585 -34.16 -8.98 -16.40
C ALA A 585 -33.55 -9.33 -17.78
N PRO A 586 -32.69 -10.38 -17.86
CA PRO A 586 -32.11 -10.80 -19.13
C PRO A 586 -33.22 -11.22 -20.09
N LYS A 587 -33.13 -10.74 -21.33
CA LYS A 587 -34.00 -11.15 -22.44
C LYS A 587 -33.58 -12.52 -22.97
N GLU A 588 -34.46 -13.15 -23.75
CA GLU A 588 -34.13 -14.41 -24.42
C GLU A 588 -32.89 -14.26 -25.30
N GLY A 589 -31.91 -15.15 -25.11
CA GLY A 589 -30.62 -15.11 -25.80
C GLY A 589 -29.52 -14.29 -25.11
N GLN A 590 -29.86 -13.47 -24.09
CA GLN A 590 -28.85 -12.77 -23.30
C GLN A 590 -28.16 -13.70 -22.30
N TRP A 591 -26.85 -13.78 -22.41
CA TRP A 591 -25.99 -14.64 -21.61
C TRP A 591 -25.35 -13.90 -20.44
N ALA A 592 -24.87 -12.67 -20.66
CA ALA A 592 -24.14 -11.92 -19.63
C ALA A 592 -24.41 -10.41 -19.62
N LEU A 593 -24.25 -9.81 -18.44
CA LEU A 593 -24.31 -8.38 -18.21
C LEU A 593 -22.89 -7.84 -18.01
N ALA A 594 -22.43 -6.99 -18.91
CA ALA A 594 -21.24 -6.18 -18.69
C ALA A 594 -21.59 -4.97 -17.81
N ILE A 595 -20.79 -4.73 -16.77
CA ILE A 595 -20.92 -3.57 -15.88
C ILE A 595 -19.62 -2.78 -15.99
N ASP A 596 -19.69 -1.58 -16.56
CA ASP A 596 -18.58 -0.64 -16.55
C ASP A 596 -18.58 0.14 -15.24
N ALA A 597 -17.60 -0.15 -14.39
CA ALA A 597 -17.48 0.49 -13.08
C ALA A 597 -17.02 1.96 -13.17
N GLU A 598 -16.62 2.43 -14.36
CA GLU A 598 -16.20 3.82 -14.55
C GLU A 598 -17.30 4.83 -14.20
N GLY A 599 -16.95 5.84 -13.40
CA GLY A 599 -17.87 6.88 -12.95
C GLY A 599 -18.82 6.48 -11.80
N PHE A 600 -18.81 5.23 -11.34
CA PHE A 600 -19.53 4.85 -10.12
C PHE A 600 -18.79 5.30 -8.85
N PRO A 601 -19.51 5.63 -7.77
CA PRO A 601 -18.87 5.93 -6.49
C PRO A 601 -18.15 4.70 -5.93
N MET A 602 -17.12 4.93 -5.12
CA MET A 602 -16.32 3.84 -4.51
C MET A 602 -17.15 2.96 -3.57
N GLU A 603 -18.17 3.52 -2.92
CA GLU A 603 -19.09 2.82 -2.02
C GLU A 603 -20.45 3.52 -1.94
N GLY A 604 -21.40 2.93 -1.20
CA GLY A 604 -22.74 3.47 -0.98
C GLY A 604 -23.83 2.86 -1.88
N ASP A 605 -25.05 3.37 -1.74
CA ASP A 605 -26.26 2.80 -2.34
C ASP A 605 -26.30 2.87 -3.88
N GLU A 606 -25.57 3.82 -4.45
CA GLU A 606 -25.44 3.97 -5.90
C GLU A 606 -24.18 3.28 -6.47
N GLY A 607 -23.46 2.51 -5.65
CA GLY A 607 -22.23 1.83 -6.06
C GLY A 607 -22.46 0.53 -6.84
N VAL A 608 -21.41 0.05 -7.51
CA VAL A 608 -21.42 -1.17 -8.34
C VAL A 608 -21.88 -2.41 -7.55
N SER A 609 -21.55 -2.51 -6.26
CA SER A 609 -21.98 -3.61 -5.38
C SER A 609 -23.51 -3.77 -5.35
N ARG A 610 -24.26 -2.67 -5.24
CA ARG A 610 -25.73 -2.72 -5.24
C ARG A 610 -26.28 -3.08 -6.61
N LEU A 611 -25.65 -2.60 -7.68
CA LEU A 611 -26.01 -2.97 -9.04
C LEU A 611 -25.83 -4.49 -9.30
N ILE A 612 -24.74 -5.09 -8.81
CA ILE A 612 -24.51 -6.54 -8.86
C ILE A 612 -25.64 -7.29 -8.15
N CYS A 613 -26.02 -6.87 -6.94
CA CYS A 613 -27.14 -7.47 -6.21
C CYS A 613 -28.45 -7.37 -7.01
N ARG A 614 -28.71 -6.20 -7.58
CA ARG A 614 -29.90 -5.98 -8.40
C ARG A 614 -29.92 -6.84 -9.65
N ALA A 615 -28.79 -6.99 -10.33
CA ALA A 615 -28.65 -7.86 -11.48
C ALA A 615 -28.94 -9.33 -11.11
N ALA A 616 -28.44 -9.79 -9.96
CA ALA A 616 -28.70 -11.14 -9.46
C ALA A 616 -30.20 -11.37 -9.18
N GLU A 617 -30.88 -10.42 -8.54
CA GLU A 617 -32.33 -10.46 -8.30
C GLU A 617 -33.15 -10.53 -9.59
N LEU A 618 -32.68 -9.82 -10.62
CA LEU A 618 -33.30 -9.79 -11.94
C LEU A 618 -33.03 -11.06 -12.76
N GLY A 619 -32.18 -11.97 -12.28
CA GLY A 619 -31.94 -13.29 -12.87
C GLY A 619 -30.70 -13.39 -13.75
N TRP A 620 -29.84 -12.37 -13.80
CA TRP A 620 -28.55 -12.45 -14.50
C TRP A 620 -27.64 -13.50 -13.86
N LYS A 621 -27.05 -14.37 -14.69
CA LYS A 621 -26.21 -15.49 -14.25
C LYS A 621 -24.72 -15.27 -14.47
N LYS A 622 -24.34 -14.47 -15.47
CA LYS A 622 -22.96 -14.05 -15.70
C LYS A 622 -22.88 -12.53 -15.67
N MET A 623 -21.96 -12.00 -14.89
CA MET A 623 -21.67 -10.57 -14.82
C MET A 623 -20.19 -10.35 -15.07
N ILE A 624 -19.86 -9.36 -15.89
CA ILE A 624 -18.48 -9.01 -16.23
C ILE A 624 -18.27 -7.56 -15.84
N VAL A 625 -17.59 -7.34 -14.72
CA VAL A 625 -17.25 -6.01 -14.24
C VAL A 625 -15.93 -5.59 -14.87
N ILE A 626 -15.94 -4.49 -15.62
CA ILE A 626 -14.75 -3.88 -16.21
C ILE A 626 -14.47 -2.53 -15.57
N GLY A 627 -13.24 -2.04 -15.73
CA GLY A 627 -12.88 -0.71 -15.26
C GLY A 627 -12.96 -0.56 -13.74
N ALA A 628 -12.81 -1.64 -12.97
CA ALA A 628 -12.74 -1.55 -11.52
C ALA A 628 -11.48 -0.75 -11.11
N HIS A 629 -11.63 0.22 -10.21
CA HIS A 629 -10.55 1.12 -9.79
C HIS A 629 -10.75 1.62 -8.35
N GLY A 630 -11.06 0.71 -7.42
CA GLY A 630 -11.21 0.98 -5.99
C GLY A 630 -12.62 0.83 -5.44
N GLN A 631 -13.62 0.55 -6.28
CA GLN A 631 -14.97 0.30 -5.79
C GLN A 631 -15.01 -0.94 -4.88
N ARG A 632 -15.73 -0.81 -3.77
CA ARG A 632 -15.73 -1.75 -2.64
C ARG A 632 -16.93 -2.69 -2.67
N PHE A 633 -16.87 -3.72 -1.82
CA PHE A 633 -18.02 -4.57 -1.47
C PHE A 633 -18.63 -5.37 -2.62
N PHE A 634 -17.91 -5.65 -3.71
CA PHE A 634 -18.46 -6.45 -4.81
C PHE A 634 -18.92 -7.82 -4.29
N GLY A 635 -20.15 -8.22 -4.60
CA GLY A 635 -20.76 -9.45 -4.08
C GLY A 635 -21.36 -9.36 -2.67
N CYS A 636 -21.19 -8.26 -1.94
CA CYS A 636 -21.78 -8.08 -0.62
C CYS A 636 -23.31 -7.95 -0.70
N GLY A 637 -24.03 -8.88 -0.06
CA GLY A 637 -25.49 -8.98 -0.10
C GLY A 637 -26.02 -10.09 -1.00
N LEU A 638 -25.14 -10.80 -1.72
CA LEU A 638 -25.52 -12.02 -2.45
C LEU A 638 -25.71 -13.19 -1.48
N GLY A 639 -26.97 -13.64 -1.37
CA GLY A 639 -27.37 -14.76 -0.49
C GLY A 639 -27.45 -16.13 -1.19
N PRO A 640 -27.83 -17.21 -0.48
CA PRO A 640 -27.75 -18.62 -0.96
C PRO A 640 -28.42 -18.92 -2.30
N ARG A 641 -29.40 -18.11 -2.71
CA ARG A 641 -30.10 -18.24 -4.01
C ARG A 641 -29.23 -17.83 -5.21
N THR A 642 -28.04 -17.31 -4.95
CA THR A 642 -27.08 -16.84 -5.96
C THR A 642 -26.11 -17.93 -6.41
N ASN A 643 -26.27 -19.17 -5.92
CA ASN A 643 -25.56 -20.33 -6.48
C ASN A 643 -25.75 -20.41 -8.01
N GLY A 644 -24.63 -20.60 -8.72
CA GLY A 644 -24.59 -20.60 -10.18
C GLY A 644 -24.56 -19.21 -10.83
N ILE A 645 -24.44 -18.13 -10.05
CA ILE A 645 -24.05 -16.81 -10.56
C ILE A 645 -22.52 -16.73 -10.56
N ASP A 646 -21.97 -16.22 -11.65
CA ASP A 646 -20.55 -16.03 -11.89
C ASP A 646 -20.28 -14.54 -12.19
N ILE A 647 -19.28 -13.97 -11.51
CA ILE A 647 -18.91 -12.56 -11.60
C ILE A 647 -17.39 -12.47 -11.86
N ASP A 648 -17.01 -12.01 -13.04
CA ASP A 648 -15.61 -11.65 -13.33
C ASP A 648 -15.37 -10.17 -13.01
N VAL A 649 -14.22 -9.87 -12.41
CA VAL A 649 -13.82 -8.51 -12.05
C VAL A 649 -12.47 -8.19 -12.67
N TYR A 650 -12.46 -7.27 -13.64
CA TYR A 650 -11.28 -6.76 -14.33
C TYR A 650 -10.93 -5.35 -13.86
N GLY A 651 -9.65 -5.14 -13.57
CA GLY A 651 -9.12 -3.91 -12.96
C GLY A 651 -8.75 -4.11 -11.50
N SER A 652 -8.62 -3.00 -10.76
CA SER A 652 -8.25 -2.99 -9.35
C SER A 652 -9.50 -2.80 -8.50
N SER A 653 -10.09 -3.88 -7.98
CA SER A 653 -11.19 -3.80 -7.00
C SER A 653 -10.71 -3.15 -5.69
N GLY A 654 -11.61 -2.54 -4.91
CA GLY A 654 -11.33 -2.04 -3.56
C GLY A 654 -11.47 -3.12 -2.48
N ASP A 655 -11.33 -2.70 -1.22
CA ASP A 655 -11.53 -3.57 -0.04
C ASP A 655 -12.92 -4.23 0.01
N TYR A 656 -13.02 -5.28 0.83
CA TYR A 656 -14.28 -5.96 1.19
C TYR A 656 -15.00 -6.65 0.03
N LEU A 657 -14.37 -6.84 -1.13
CA LEU A 657 -14.93 -7.70 -2.17
C LEU A 657 -15.17 -9.11 -1.60
N ALA A 658 -16.32 -9.70 -1.95
CA ALA A 658 -16.86 -10.95 -1.40
C ALA A 658 -17.16 -10.92 0.11
N SER A 659 -17.18 -9.76 0.77
CA SER A 659 -17.62 -9.68 2.17
C SER A 659 -19.08 -10.14 2.30
N GLY A 660 -19.33 -11.11 3.18
CA GLY A 660 -20.64 -11.72 3.39
C GLY A 660 -21.17 -12.53 2.20
N LEU A 661 -20.32 -12.93 1.26
CA LEU A 661 -20.72 -13.73 0.10
C LEU A 661 -21.30 -15.08 0.55
N ASP A 662 -22.45 -15.45 -0.01
CA ASP A 662 -23.12 -16.72 0.27
C ASP A 662 -23.70 -17.34 -1.02
N GLY A 663 -22.83 -17.92 -1.84
CA GLY A 663 -23.24 -18.83 -2.93
C GLY A 663 -22.64 -18.53 -4.31
N ALA A 664 -22.57 -17.27 -4.74
CA ALA A 664 -22.02 -16.94 -6.06
C ALA A 664 -20.52 -17.26 -6.20
N THR A 665 -20.04 -17.29 -7.44
CA THR A 665 -18.60 -17.36 -7.78
C THR A 665 -18.11 -15.98 -8.18
N ILE A 666 -16.99 -15.53 -7.62
CA ILE A 666 -16.32 -14.28 -8.02
C ILE A 666 -14.89 -14.59 -8.44
N THR A 667 -14.48 -14.11 -9.61
CA THR A 667 -13.12 -14.22 -10.14
C THR A 667 -12.50 -12.83 -10.25
N ILE A 668 -11.34 -12.62 -9.62
CA ILE A 668 -10.56 -11.38 -9.69
C ILE A 668 -9.38 -11.60 -10.64
N HIS A 669 -9.37 -10.88 -11.75
CA HIS A 669 -8.31 -10.90 -12.77
C HIS A 669 -7.18 -9.94 -12.41
N GLY A 670 -6.55 -10.17 -11.26
CA GLY A 670 -5.55 -9.30 -10.66
C GLY A 670 -5.43 -9.50 -9.15
N ASN A 671 -4.90 -8.48 -8.46
CA ASN A 671 -4.74 -8.49 -7.01
C ASN A 671 -6.06 -8.12 -6.32
N GLY A 672 -6.35 -8.75 -5.17
CA GLY A 672 -7.39 -8.32 -4.24
C GLY A 672 -6.83 -7.44 -3.13
N GLN A 673 -7.59 -6.45 -2.67
CA GLN A 673 -7.22 -5.58 -1.55
C GLN A 673 -7.56 -6.23 -0.20
N ASP A 674 -7.72 -5.42 0.85
CA ASP A 674 -7.92 -5.90 2.21
C ASP A 674 -9.34 -6.41 2.46
N GLN A 675 -9.45 -7.25 3.50
CA GLN A 675 -10.71 -7.82 4.03
C GLN A 675 -11.54 -8.58 2.98
N LEU A 676 -10.89 -9.03 1.91
CA LEU A 676 -11.50 -9.81 0.85
C LEU A 676 -12.14 -11.09 1.43
N GLY A 677 -13.40 -11.36 1.14
CA GLY A 677 -14.10 -12.56 1.65
C GLY A 677 -14.39 -12.52 3.16
N GLN A 678 -14.34 -11.35 3.81
CA GLN A 678 -14.72 -11.21 5.21
C GLN A 678 -16.09 -11.82 5.46
N ILE A 679 -16.25 -12.59 6.54
CA ILE A 679 -17.49 -13.28 6.94
C ILE A 679 -18.19 -14.08 5.81
N MET A 680 -17.44 -14.48 4.77
CA MET A 680 -17.95 -15.30 3.67
C MET A 680 -18.56 -16.60 4.19
N ALA A 681 -19.78 -16.91 3.81
CA ALA A 681 -20.53 -18.07 4.29
C ALA A 681 -20.41 -19.27 3.35
N SER A 682 -20.56 -19.05 2.04
CA SER A 682 -20.44 -20.07 1.01
C SER A 682 -20.17 -19.44 -0.38
N GLY A 683 -19.98 -20.27 -1.40
CA GLY A 683 -19.63 -19.83 -2.75
C GLY A 683 -18.16 -20.07 -3.08
N LYS A 684 -17.69 -19.47 -4.18
CA LYS A 684 -16.32 -19.61 -4.66
C LYS A 684 -15.66 -18.26 -4.93
N LEU A 685 -14.38 -18.14 -4.56
CA LEU A 685 -13.58 -16.95 -4.84
C LEU A 685 -12.27 -17.37 -5.51
N VAL A 686 -11.93 -16.74 -6.64
CA VAL A 686 -10.69 -17.03 -7.40
C VAL A 686 -9.92 -15.74 -7.59
N ILE A 687 -8.64 -15.74 -7.24
CA ILE A 687 -7.78 -14.55 -7.31
C ILE A 687 -6.53 -14.88 -8.14
N HIS A 688 -6.36 -14.20 -9.27
CA HIS A 688 -5.21 -14.38 -10.16
C HIS A 688 -3.95 -13.58 -9.73
N GLY A 689 -4.03 -12.81 -8.66
CA GLY A 689 -2.95 -12.03 -8.06
C GLY A 689 -2.71 -12.35 -6.59
N ASP A 690 -2.19 -11.36 -5.87
CA ASP A 690 -2.00 -11.37 -4.41
C ASP A 690 -3.26 -10.88 -3.69
N VAL A 691 -3.39 -11.14 -2.39
CA VAL A 691 -4.47 -10.63 -1.53
C VAL A 691 -3.94 -9.82 -0.34
N GLY A 692 -4.64 -8.74 -0.01
CA GLY A 692 -4.32 -7.83 1.09
C GLY A 692 -4.57 -8.38 2.49
N GLN A 693 -4.54 -7.48 3.48
CA GLN A 693 -4.63 -7.77 4.90
C GLN A 693 -5.96 -8.41 5.29
N THR A 694 -5.94 -9.33 6.27
CA THR A 694 -7.14 -9.92 6.89
C THR A 694 -8.10 -10.59 5.90
N PHE A 695 -7.55 -11.18 4.83
CA PHE A 695 -8.27 -12.01 3.88
C PHE A 695 -9.11 -13.07 4.61
N MET A 696 -10.39 -13.21 4.25
CA MET A 696 -11.38 -14.12 4.85
C MET A 696 -11.52 -14.00 6.37
N TYR A 697 -11.35 -12.79 6.92
CA TYR A 697 -11.60 -12.51 8.33
C TYR A 697 -12.99 -12.98 8.77
N GLY A 698 -13.05 -13.88 9.76
CA GLY A 698 -14.31 -14.36 10.32
C GLY A 698 -15.17 -15.23 9.39
N ALA A 699 -14.63 -15.69 8.26
CA ALA A 699 -15.34 -16.52 7.28
C ALA A 699 -15.92 -17.81 7.91
N LYS A 700 -17.05 -18.28 7.39
CA LYS A 700 -17.78 -19.48 7.85
C LYS A 700 -17.63 -20.68 6.91
N GLY A 701 -17.29 -20.43 5.65
CA GLY A 701 -17.21 -21.45 4.60
C GLY A 701 -16.83 -20.88 3.25
N GLY A 702 -17.02 -21.68 2.20
CA GLY A 702 -16.64 -21.34 0.82
C GLY A 702 -15.33 -22.00 0.39
N SER A 703 -15.11 -22.01 -0.93
CA SER A 703 -13.84 -22.46 -1.53
C SER A 703 -13.11 -21.28 -2.14
N THR A 704 -11.81 -21.13 -1.85
CA THR A 704 -11.03 -20.01 -2.36
C THR A 704 -9.66 -20.44 -2.88
N PHE A 705 -9.27 -19.84 -4.01
CA PHE A 705 -8.03 -20.15 -4.71
C PHE A 705 -7.28 -18.85 -4.99
N ILE A 706 -6.02 -18.76 -4.54
CA ILE A 706 -5.15 -17.59 -4.72
C ILE A 706 -3.90 -18.03 -5.47
N ARG A 707 -3.60 -17.40 -6.62
CA ARG A 707 -2.35 -17.67 -7.37
C ARG A 707 -1.13 -17.08 -6.68
N GLY A 708 -1.27 -15.92 -6.05
CA GLY A 708 -0.18 -15.18 -5.41
C GLY A 708 -0.04 -15.42 -3.91
N ASN A 709 0.48 -14.40 -3.24
CA ASN A 709 0.68 -14.34 -1.80
C ASN A 709 -0.57 -13.81 -1.09
N ALA A 710 -0.69 -14.13 0.20
CA ALA A 710 -1.54 -13.41 1.14
C ALA A 710 -0.68 -12.54 2.05
N ALA A 711 -1.16 -11.34 2.38
CA ALA A 711 -0.49 -10.45 3.33
C ALA A 711 -0.60 -10.97 4.78
N GLY A 712 -0.91 -10.11 5.75
CA GLY A 712 -1.03 -10.48 7.16
C GLY A 712 -2.42 -11.01 7.54
N ARG A 713 -2.45 -11.94 8.49
CA ARG A 713 -3.65 -12.45 9.19
C ARG A 713 -4.75 -13.06 8.28
N PRO A 714 -4.42 -13.79 7.19
CA PRO A 714 -5.45 -14.48 6.43
C PRO A 714 -6.14 -15.53 7.32
N LEU A 715 -7.47 -15.57 7.21
CA LEU A 715 -8.39 -16.46 7.93
C LEU A 715 -8.42 -16.25 9.44
N ILE A 716 -8.02 -15.07 9.92
CA ILE A 716 -8.16 -14.74 11.33
C ILE A 716 -9.62 -14.92 11.77
N ASN A 717 -9.84 -15.60 12.89
CA ASN A 717 -11.17 -15.91 13.44
C ASN A 717 -12.13 -16.66 12.49
N ALA A 718 -11.63 -17.28 11.42
CA ALA A 718 -12.46 -18.10 10.54
C ALA A 718 -12.98 -19.33 11.30
N VAL A 719 -14.20 -19.77 10.99
CA VAL A 719 -14.87 -20.89 11.65
C VAL A 719 -15.58 -21.78 10.63
N GLY A 720 -16.04 -22.95 11.06
CA GLY A 720 -16.85 -23.81 10.19
C GLY A 720 -16.01 -24.50 9.13
N LYS A 721 -16.28 -24.26 7.84
CA LYS A 721 -15.75 -25.07 6.73
C LYS A 721 -15.06 -24.30 5.59
N PRO A 722 -14.24 -23.26 5.83
CA PRO A 722 -13.47 -22.61 4.76
C PRO A 722 -12.48 -23.60 4.13
N ARG A 723 -12.35 -23.59 2.80
CA ARG A 723 -11.44 -24.46 2.04
C ARG A 723 -10.58 -23.58 1.14
N VAL A 724 -9.32 -23.36 1.51
CA VAL A 724 -8.49 -22.31 0.90
C VAL A 724 -7.21 -22.90 0.33
N VAL A 725 -6.83 -22.52 -0.88
CA VAL A 725 -5.53 -22.84 -1.51
C VAL A 725 -4.80 -21.53 -1.81
N ILE A 726 -3.62 -21.37 -1.21
CA ILE A 726 -2.69 -20.25 -1.44
C ILE A 726 -1.47 -20.80 -2.15
N ASN A 727 -1.22 -20.36 -3.38
CA ASN A 727 -0.08 -20.88 -4.14
C ASN A 727 1.24 -20.22 -3.76
N GLY A 728 1.24 -18.93 -3.44
CA GLY A 728 2.38 -18.24 -2.87
C GLY A 728 2.57 -18.56 -1.38
N THR A 729 2.99 -17.55 -0.62
CA THR A 729 3.11 -17.61 0.84
C THR A 729 2.05 -16.75 1.53
N CYS A 730 1.93 -16.89 2.86
CA CYS A 730 1.39 -15.87 3.74
C CYS A 730 2.56 -15.13 4.42
N LEU A 731 2.49 -13.81 4.57
CA LEU A 731 3.56 -13.05 5.21
C LEU A 731 3.65 -13.35 6.72
N ASP A 732 2.54 -13.26 7.46
CA ASP A 732 2.48 -13.73 8.85
C ASP A 732 1.03 -13.93 9.33
N TYR A 733 0.87 -14.57 10.50
CA TYR A 733 -0.39 -14.88 11.18
C TYR A 733 -1.39 -15.71 10.36
N LEU A 734 -0.89 -16.65 9.55
CA LEU A 734 -1.78 -17.53 8.78
C LEU A 734 -2.67 -18.36 9.71
N ALA A 735 -4.00 -18.21 9.54
CA ALA A 735 -5.03 -18.93 10.27
C ALA A 735 -4.97 -18.73 11.80
N GLU A 736 -4.66 -17.50 12.23
CA GLU A 736 -4.75 -17.10 13.63
C GLU A 736 -6.18 -17.23 14.19
N SER A 737 -6.33 -17.83 15.37
CA SER A 737 -7.61 -18.02 16.06
C SER A 737 -8.68 -18.73 15.23
N ILE A 738 -8.27 -19.59 14.30
CA ILE A 738 -9.18 -20.39 13.48
C ILE A 738 -9.90 -21.46 14.31
N MET A 739 -11.21 -21.62 14.11
CA MET A 739 -12.08 -22.55 14.84
C MET A 739 -12.88 -23.42 13.86
N ALA A 740 -12.17 -24.08 12.94
CA ALA A 740 -12.78 -24.73 11.79
C ALA A 740 -13.02 -26.25 11.95
N GLY A 741 -12.90 -26.83 13.15
CA GLY A 741 -13.12 -28.28 13.38
C GLY A 741 -12.18 -29.19 12.58
N ASP A 742 -12.39 -30.51 12.61
CA ASP A 742 -11.51 -31.46 11.90
C ASP A 742 -11.79 -31.48 10.37
N PRO A 743 -10.81 -31.19 9.50
CA PRO A 743 -10.96 -31.24 8.04
C PRO A 743 -11.55 -32.55 7.51
N LEU A 744 -11.15 -33.70 8.07
CA LEU A 744 -11.59 -35.03 7.64
C LEU A 744 -13.05 -35.32 8.05
N ASN A 745 -13.61 -34.52 8.95
CA ASN A 745 -14.99 -34.58 9.41
C ASN A 745 -15.79 -33.33 9.00
N GLY A 746 -15.41 -32.71 7.87
CA GLY A 746 -16.15 -31.60 7.27
C GLY A 746 -15.70 -30.21 7.70
N GLY A 747 -14.72 -30.10 8.61
CA GLY A 747 -14.10 -28.85 9.05
C GLY A 747 -13.26 -28.15 7.98
N GLY A 748 -12.82 -26.92 8.24
CA GLY A 748 -12.06 -26.11 7.28
C GLY A 748 -10.56 -26.40 7.26
N PHE A 749 -9.91 -26.07 6.15
CA PHE A 749 -8.45 -26.16 6.01
C PHE A 749 -7.87 -25.07 5.10
N VAL A 750 -6.55 -24.93 5.18
CA VAL A 750 -5.74 -24.15 4.25
C VAL A 750 -4.67 -25.02 3.62
N VAL A 751 -4.41 -24.85 2.33
CA VAL A 751 -3.22 -25.37 1.64
C VAL A 751 -2.30 -24.19 1.33
N LEU A 752 -1.03 -24.31 1.69
CA LEU A 752 0.02 -23.32 1.40
C LEU A 752 1.09 -23.98 0.52
N ASN A 753 1.15 -23.63 -0.77
CA ASN A 753 2.06 -24.29 -1.73
C ASN A 753 3.45 -23.65 -1.80
N ALA A 754 3.62 -22.41 -1.34
CA ALA A 754 4.92 -21.75 -1.22
C ALA A 754 5.72 -21.66 -2.54
N LEU A 755 5.05 -21.24 -3.62
CA LEU A 755 5.66 -21.08 -4.94
C LEU A 755 5.79 -19.62 -5.36
N GLY A 756 6.93 -19.27 -5.95
CA GLY A 756 7.12 -18.06 -6.74
C GLY A 756 7.05 -18.36 -8.24
N PHE A 757 7.07 -17.32 -9.06
CA PHE A 757 7.22 -17.43 -10.52
C PHE A 757 8.39 -16.58 -10.98
N ASP A 758 9.27 -17.13 -11.82
CA ASP A 758 10.36 -16.38 -12.44
C ASP A 758 9.85 -15.52 -13.61
N ALA A 759 10.76 -14.78 -14.27
CA ALA A 759 10.42 -13.93 -15.41
C ALA A 759 9.96 -14.74 -16.64
N GLU A 760 10.36 -16.01 -16.69
CA GLU A 760 9.99 -17.01 -17.69
C GLU A 760 8.65 -17.68 -17.35
N GLY A 761 8.06 -17.39 -16.19
CA GLY A 761 6.80 -17.93 -15.74
C GLY A 761 6.86 -19.38 -15.25
N HIS A 762 8.05 -19.92 -14.99
CA HIS A 762 8.21 -21.19 -14.30
C HIS A 762 7.98 -21.02 -12.80
N ALA A 763 7.30 -22.00 -12.20
CA ALA A 763 7.16 -22.05 -10.75
C ALA A 763 8.49 -22.44 -10.10
N TYR A 764 8.84 -21.79 -8.99
CA TYR A 764 10.00 -22.16 -8.18
C TYR A 764 9.66 -22.16 -6.68
N ASP A 765 10.40 -22.93 -5.90
CA ASP A 765 10.23 -23.01 -4.45
C ASP A 765 10.66 -21.70 -3.78
N LEU A 766 9.76 -21.09 -2.99
CA LEU A 766 10.13 -19.94 -2.19
C LEU A 766 11.23 -20.32 -1.18
N PRO A 767 12.22 -19.45 -0.93
CA PRO A 767 13.28 -19.73 0.02
C PRO A 767 12.76 -20.09 1.41
N GLU A 768 11.67 -19.46 1.85
CA GLU A 768 10.96 -19.81 3.07
C GLU A 768 9.49 -20.10 2.72
N PRO A 769 9.00 -21.33 2.95
CA PRO A 769 7.61 -21.65 2.64
C PRO A 769 6.59 -20.83 3.44
N TYR A 770 6.99 -20.43 4.64
CA TYR A 770 6.30 -19.47 5.48
C TYR A 770 7.37 -18.63 6.20
N PRO A 771 7.46 -17.32 5.94
CA PRO A 771 8.48 -16.46 6.56
C PRO A 771 8.12 -15.99 7.96
N GLY A 772 6.83 -16.01 8.33
CA GLY A 772 6.32 -15.53 9.61
C GLY A 772 6.72 -16.35 10.83
N GLY A 773 6.48 -15.79 12.02
CA GLY A 773 6.68 -16.47 13.31
C GLY A 773 5.39 -17.00 13.95
N ASN A 774 4.22 -16.61 13.44
CA ASN A 774 2.93 -16.79 14.13
C ASN A 774 1.95 -17.70 13.38
N LEU A 775 2.44 -18.83 12.86
CA LEU A 775 1.62 -19.79 12.11
C LEU A 775 0.61 -20.50 13.01
N PHE A 776 -0.65 -20.51 12.60
CA PHE A 776 -1.72 -21.26 13.26
C PHE A 776 -1.92 -20.87 14.74
N SER A 777 -1.62 -19.61 15.05
CA SER A 777 -1.63 -19.06 16.40
C SER A 777 -3.03 -19.13 17.03
N LEU A 778 -3.17 -19.57 18.28
CA LEU A 778 -4.46 -19.62 19.00
C LEU A 778 -5.57 -20.46 18.32
N ALA A 779 -5.21 -21.31 17.35
CA ALA A 779 -6.17 -22.15 16.65
C ALA A 779 -6.82 -23.18 17.59
N SER A 780 -8.13 -23.41 17.44
CA SER A 780 -8.88 -24.43 18.19
C SER A 780 -9.56 -25.47 17.29
N GLY A 781 -9.52 -25.28 15.96
CA GLY A 781 -9.87 -26.30 14.98
C GLY A 781 -9.42 -25.93 13.57
N GLY A 782 -9.39 -26.91 12.68
CA GLY A 782 -8.90 -26.80 11.31
C GLY A 782 -7.54 -27.46 11.13
N ALA A 783 -6.99 -27.36 9.92
CA ALA A 783 -5.59 -27.72 9.65
C ALA A 783 -4.99 -26.86 8.55
N ILE A 784 -3.67 -26.74 8.55
CA ILE A 784 -2.89 -26.20 7.43
C ILE A 784 -2.11 -27.35 6.80
N TYR A 785 -2.12 -27.44 5.47
CA TYR A 785 -1.30 -28.34 4.69
C TYR A 785 -0.24 -27.52 3.97
N VAL A 786 1.00 -27.57 4.45
CA VAL A 786 2.09 -26.75 3.93
C VAL A 786 3.00 -27.60 3.05
N ARG A 787 3.25 -27.14 1.83
CA ARG A 787 4.28 -27.68 0.95
C ARG A 787 5.64 -27.17 1.40
N ASP A 788 6.48 -28.07 1.90
CA ASP A 788 7.78 -27.77 2.50
C ASP A 788 8.84 -28.78 2.05
N PRO A 789 9.28 -28.72 0.77
CA PRO A 789 10.20 -29.70 0.20
C PRO A 789 11.54 -29.80 0.93
N MET A 790 11.95 -28.71 1.60
CA MET A 790 13.25 -28.59 2.25
C MET A 790 13.18 -28.68 3.78
N ASN A 791 12.02 -29.04 4.35
CA ASN A 791 11.80 -29.15 5.80
C ASN A 791 12.16 -27.88 6.59
N LYS A 792 11.85 -26.71 6.05
CA LYS A 792 12.14 -25.40 6.65
C LYS A 792 11.08 -24.93 7.64
N VAL A 793 9.84 -25.40 7.52
CA VAL A 793 8.78 -25.07 8.48
C VAL A 793 8.95 -25.91 9.74
N GLY A 794 9.16 -25.22 10.86
CA GLY A 794 9.49 -25.79 12.16
C GLY A 794 8.53 -25.38 13.28
N ASP A 795 8.69 -26.02 14.44
CA ASP A 795 7.87 -25.76 15.63
C ASP A 795 8.07 -24.35 16.20
N ASP A 796 9.21 -23.71 15.91
CA ASP A 796 9.53 -22.32 16.29
C ASP A 796 8.63 -21.27 15.61
N GLN A 797 7.85 -21.68 14.62
CA GLN A 797 6.88 -20.83 13.92
C GLN A 797 5.44 -21.10 14.37
N LEU A 798 5.19 -22.10 15.23
CA LEU A 798 3.85 -22.50 15.66
C LEU A 798 3.51 -21.89 17.01
N ASN A 799 2.27 -21.43 17.16
CA ASN A 799 1.77 -20.92 18.45
C ASN A 799 0.42 -21.60 18.82
N GLY A 800 0.47 -22.87 19.20
CA GLY A 800 -0.71 -23.67 19.58
C GLY A 800 -1.03 -24.85 18.63
N GLY A 801 -0.21 -25.05 17.60
CA GLY A 801 -0.28 -26.20 16.69
C GLY A 801 0.84 -27.22 16.89
N ARG A 802 0.75 -28.33 16.15
CA ARG A 802 1.83 -29.32 15.98
C ARG A 802 1.96 -29.73 14.52
N ILE A 803 3.18 -30.00 14.07
CA ILE A 803 3.44 -30.63 12.77
C ILE A 803 3.27 -32.14 12.88
N VAL A 804 2.53 -32.73 11.94
CA VAL A 804 2.35 -34.18 11.77
C VAL A 804 2.50 -34.57 10.30
N GLU A 805 2.76 -35.85 10.05
CA GLU A 805 2.85 -36.39 8.70
C GLU A 805 1.49 -36.31 7.97
N LEU A 806 1.55 -36.15 6.66
CA LEU A 806 0.35 -36.20 5.80
C LEU A 806 -0.14 -37.64 5.67
N GLY A 807 -1.43 -37.89 5.96
CA GLY A 807 -2.05 -39.19 5.75
C GLY A 807 -2.75 -39.33 4.38
N ASP A 808 -3.00 -40.58 3.95
CA ASP A 808 -3.71 -40.89 2.69
C ASP A 808 -5.11 -40.26 2.61
N LYS A 809 -5.81 -40.17 3.75
CA LYS A 809 -7.14 -39.54 3.82
C LYS A 809 -7.05 -38.04 3.62
N ASP A 810 -6.01 -37.40 4.16
CA ASP A 810 -5.76 -35.98 3.96
C ASP A 810 -5.50 -35.72 2.48
N TRP A 811 -4.59 -36.47 1.86
CA TRP A 811 -4.30 -36.31 0.43
C TRP A 811 -5.52 -36.53 -0.46
N THR A 812 -6.31 -37.57 -0.17
CA THR A 812 -7.56 -37.87 -0.90
C THR A 812 -8.54 -36.70 -0.83
N MET A 813 -8.63 -36.01 0.31
CA MET A 813 -9.45 -34.82 0.49
C MET A 813 -8.88 -33.60 -0.27
N LEU A 814 -7.56 -33.43 -0.31
CA LEU A 814 -6.89 -32.28 -0.93
C LEU A 814 -6.85 -32.34 -2.45
N LEU A 815 -6.68 -33.52 -3.02
CA LEU A 815 -6.43 -33.71 -4.45
C LEU A 815 -7.46 -33.03 -5.37
N PRO A 816 -8.79 -33.06 -5.10
CA PRO A 816 -9.76 -32.33 -5.91
C PRO A 816 -9.53 -30.81 -5.95
N TYR A 817 -9.16 -30.20 -4.81
CA TYR A 817 -8.86 -28.76 -4.73
C TYR A 817 -7.57 -28.43 -5.46
N LEU A 818 -6.55 -29.29 -5.36
CA LEU A 818 -5.30 -29.10 -6.09
C LEU A 818 -5.47 -29.27 -7.62
N LYS A 819 -6.40 -30.11 -8.07
CA LYS A 819 -6.76 -30.23 -9.49
C LYS A 819 -7.53 -29.02 -10.00
N GLU A 820 -8.50 -28.51 -9.23
CA GLU A 820 -9.18 -27.24 -9.58
C GLU A 820 -8.15 -26.10 -9.62
N ASN A 821 -7.20 -26.07 -8.69
CA ASN A 821 -6.10 -25.12 -8.70
C ASN A 821 -5.21 -25.22 -9.96
N GLU A 822 -4.90 -26.43 -10.43
CA GLU A 822 -4.20 -26.68 -11.70
C GLU A 822 -5.02 -26.16 -12.89
N GLU A 823 -6.32 -26.39 -12.93
CA GLU A 823 -7.21 -25.89 -13.99
C GLU A 823 -7.28 -24.37 -14.01
N LEU A 824 -7.36 -23.72 -12.84
CA LEU A 824 -7.46 -22.27 -12.71
C LEU A 824 -6.14 -21.56 -13.07
N PHE A 825 -5.01 -22.03 -12.53
CA PHE A 825 -3.74 -21.30 -12.59
C PHE A 825 -2.66 -21.94 -13.44
N GLY A 826 -2.81 -23.21 -13.82
CA GLY A 826 -1.79 -23.95 -14.58
C GLY A 826 -0.64 -24.46 -13.74
N ILE A 827 -0.84 -24.53 -12.42
CA ILE A 827 0.14 -25.05 -11.48
C ILE A 827 -0.11 -26.55 -11.35
N SER A 828 0.70 -27.34 -12.04
CA SER A 828 0.50 -28.78 -12.15
C SER A 828 0.73 -29.48 -10.82
N VAL A 829 -0.22 -30.34 -10.43
CA VAL A 829 -0.04 -31.17 -9.23
C VAL A 829 1.20 -32.06 -9.39
N LYS A 830 1.41 -32.61 -10.58
CA LYS A 830 2.50 -33.54 -10.84
C LYS A 830 3.82 -32.85 -11.12
N ASN A 831 3.81 -31.83 -11.97
CA ASN A 831 5.03 -31.24 -12.53
C ASN A 831 5.52 -30.00 -11.77
N ASP A 832 4.71 -29.45 -10.86
CA ASP A 832 5.11 -28.30 -10.03
C ASP A 832 5.00 -28.66 -8.54
N LEU A 833 3.82 -29.07 -8.07
CA LEU A 833 3.56 -29.27 -6.64
C LEU A 833 4.24 -30.51 -6.05
N LEU A 834 4.34 -31.61 -6.79
CA LEU A 834 4.96 -32.86 -6.32
C LEU A 834 6.40 -33.04 -6.81
N MET A 835 7.10 -31.93 -7.02
CA MET A 835 8.51 -31.92 -7.41
C MET A 835 9.40 -31.45 -6.27
N LYS A 836 10.52 -32.14 -6.07
CA LYS A 836 11.59 -31.79 -5.13
C LYS A 836 12.93 -31.92 -5.84
N ASN A 837 13.71 -30.83 -5.92
CA ASN A 837 14.98 -30.77 -6.66
C ASN A 837 14.86 -31.32 -8.10
N GLY A 838 13.76 -30.98 -8.78
CA GLY A 838 13.50 -31.43 -10.16
C GLY A 838 13.11 -32.91 -10.31
N SER A 839 12.91 -33.65 -9.21
CA SER A 839 12.46 -35.04 -9.23
C SER A 839 11.04 -35.19 -8.66
N PRO A 840 10.18 -36.04 -9.26
CA PRO A 840 8.86 -36.34 -8.69
C PRO A 840 8.99 -37.06 -7.34
N VAL A 841 8.18 -36.66 -6.37
CA VAL A 841 8.12 -37.27 -5.03
C VAL A 841 6.68 -37.58 -4.64
N ARG A 842 6.51 -38.39 -3.58
CA ARG A 842 5.19 -38.67 -3.02
C ARG A 842 4.69 -37.50 -2.19
N PRO A 843 3.37 -37.29 -2.07
CA PRO A 843 2.79 -36.18 -1.30
C PRO A 843 3.29 -36.09 0.15
N GLU A 844 3.45 -37.22 0.83
CA GLU A 844 3.94 -37.29 2.22
C GLU A 844 5.41 -36.87 2.39
N GLU A 845 6.18 -36.79 1.30
CA GLU A 845 7.59 -36.35 1.33
C GLU A 845 7.73 -34.83 1.14
N ILE A 846 6.63 -34.13 0.84
CA ILE A 846 6.64 -32.71 0.50
C ILE A 846 5.60 -31.89 1.27
N TYR A 847 4.43 -32.44 1.57
CA TYR A 847 3.41 -31.79 2.36
C TYR A 847 3.46 -32.24 3.81
N LYS A 848 3.39 -31.27 4.71
CA LYS A 848 3.19 -31.47 6.15
C LYS A 848 1.79 -31.04 6.54
N LYS A 849 1.22 -31.67 7.55
CA LYS A 849 -0.02 -31.23 8.18
C LYS A 849 0.30 -30.52 9.48
N ILE A 850 -0.28 -29.34 9.68
CA ILE A 850 -0.29 -28.62 10.95
C ILE A 850 -1.70 -28.72 11.50
N GLU A 851 -1.82 -29.26 12.71
CA GLU A 851 -3.10 -29.44 13.40
C GLU A 851 -3.03 -28.94 14.84
N VAL A 852 -4.21 -28.72 15.43
CA VAL A 852 -4.33 -28.18 16.80
C VAL A 852 -3.83 -29.21 17.81
N VAL A 853 -3.13 -28.75 18.85
CA VAL A 853 -2.78 -29.60 19.98
C VAL A 853 -4.05 -29.93 20.79
N PRO A 854 -4.42 -31.22 20.97
CA PRO A 854 -5.58 -31.56 21.77
C PRO A 854 -5.44 -31.05 23.21
N MET A 855 -6.48 -30.41 23.75
CA MET A 855 -6.47 -29.79 25.10
C MET A 855 -5.99 -30.72 26.23
N ALA A 856 -6.06 -32.05 26.06
CA ALA A 856 -5.56 -33.02 27.04
C ALA A 856 -4.03 -33.00 27.28
N LYS A 857 -3.26 -32.27 26.46
CA LYS A 857 -1.79 -32.10 26.62
C LYS A 857 -1.35 -30.68 26.95
N ALA A 858 -2.27 -29.75 27.17
CA ALA A 858 -1.96 -28.33 27.44
C ALA A 858 -1.76 -27.99 28.93
N THR A 859 -1.68 -28.99 29.83
CA THR A 859 -1.36 -28.80 31.25
C THR A 859 -0.42 -29.91 31.69
N PRO A 860 0.85 -29.58 32.04
CA PRO A 860 1.14 -29.17 33.42
C PRO A 860 2.28 -28.12 33.51
N ALA A 861 2.01 -26.85 33.18
CA ALA A 861 2.92 -25.74 33.48
C ALA A 861 2.31 -24.66 34.39
N ALA A 862 1.01 -24.74 34.67
CA ALA A 862 0.31 -23.82 35.56
C ALA A 862 0.14 -24.37 37.00
N ALA A 863 0.57 -25.60 37.28
CA ALA A 863 0.41 -26.25 38.58
C ALA A 863 1.68 -26.20 39.46
N GLU A 864 2.85 -25.88 38.92
CA GLU A 864 4.11 -25.82 39.68
C GLU A 864 4.44 -24.43 40.26
N LEU A 865 3.60 -23.41 40.02
CA LEU A 865 3.78 -22.06 40.57
C LEU A 865 2.87 -21.76 41.78
N ALA A 866 2.14 -22.75 42.30
CA ALA A 866 1.21 -22.58 43.43
C ALA A 866 1.71 -23.19 44.75
N ASP A 867 2.80 -23.96 44.75
CA ASP A 867 3.28 -24.69 45.95
C ASP A 867 4.54 -24.06 46.63
N ASP A 868 5.12 -23.00 46.07
CA ASP A 868 6.33 -22.35 46.64
C ASP A 868 6.04 -21.15 47.59
N GLU A 869 4.78 -20.90 47.95
CA GLU A 869 4.41 -19.89 48.98
C GLU A 869 4.01 -20.49 50.34
N ALA A 870 4.34 -21.76 50.60
CA ALA A 870 4.08 -22.38 51.91
C ALA A 870 5.21 -23.30 52.40
N SER A 871 6.40 -22.74 52.67
CA SER A 871 7.37 -23.32 53.62
C SER A 871 8.34 -22.30 54.19
#